data_AF-A0AAW1SHQ6-F1
#
_entry.id   AF-A0AAW1SHQ6-F1
#
_cell.length_a   1.000
_cell.length_b   1.000
_cell.length_c   1.000
_cell.angle_alpha   90.00
_cell.angle_beta   90.00
_cell.angle_gamma   90.00
#
_symmetry.space_group_name_H-M   'P 1'
#
loop_
_entity.id
_entity.type
_entity.pdbx_description
1 polymer ?
#
loop_
_entity_poly.entity_id
_entity_poly.type
_entity_poly.pdbx_seq_one_letter_code
_entity_poly.pdbx_strand_id
1 'polypeptide(L)'
;MGWRLARRRSAAPVHAVCWALAVCVSQAAGQSLKANVSQILQNRQPVQVSIQGVEQPSAADAVALYLSGAPDLHSSVPLKYKWLTDAEDYLRTGSAEINFLLLNQRQDVVFLLFQNISKHQGFFESDVIARSGVIRNTIPNQPFGGHLALTGNPSEMSIQWSTRDSGQPKVQWGSQPGQYTASSQGCSVTYTRDDLCDAPATTTGWIDPGFTHNAVMQGLQPSTRYYYSYGDEDPALGFSEESSFVTGPQVGPDAEIKVLANADMGHVEPDGSNEFEYDRNKRLVNAVGSDEELLSSIDNVLHGNGLEQGASLDVTVGMISNAANATLAFFDGDLSYARGFGTQWDVLFDQAQPLSTIMPTMVVEGNHERDQPHTGDRFQNTGTDSGGECGVPTYLRYQMPADFGRLWYSFDHGPAHFLQYSTEVDFSPGSPQHDFILQDLQSVDRSVTPWVIVNGHRPIYTPSLSAVGPGSDLVVARDLRDALEDLFFTYQVDMTLSGHVHLYSRTCPVLRKLCQEARADGSARAPIHLVIGNGGQWLTYFVHPSMPPYFPNVAIEHGYLVYTVNRTTLSAQMLSYADGAVLDDFQLHKPADWRADPAGQAAFLSSFNQTYEESWLENPGIDLGQLEGILGAAQAILADHPHLLHPITNSTLPQNSNAADTVGNILENLQPFMTVIRNHDFGKAASLSEYQQRILDDVLLPLLHRLESQGSSFRHADPHVFEPHVQVSR
;
A
#
# COMPACT_ATOMS: atom_id res chain seq x y z
N MET A 1 -39.10 18.85 -2.48
CA MET A 1 -39.68 18.65 -3.84
C MET A 1 -39.34 17.22 -4.27
N GLY A 2 -40.33 16.34 -4.30
CA GLY A 2 -40.12 14.93 -4.63
C GLY A 2 -40.07 14.71 -6.14
N TRP A 3 -39.07 13.97 -6.60
CA TRP A 3 -39.03 13.44 -7.96
C TRP A 3 -39.03 11.91 -7.91
N ARG A 4 -40.19 11.36 -8.25
CA ARG A 4 -40.38 9.94 -8.58
C ARG A 4 -39.75 9.71 -9.95
N LEU A 5 -38.72 8.88 -10.05
CA LEU A 5 -38.30 8.31 -11.33
C LEU A 5 -39.06 7.00 -11.57
N ALA A 6 -39.88 7.03 -12.61
CA ALA A 6 -40.68 5.92 -13.08
C ALA A 6 -39.78 4.84 -13.72
N ARG A 7 -39.85 3.63 -13.18
CA ARG A 7 -39.33 2.41 -13.82
C ARG A 7 -40.02 2.21 -15.17
N ARG A 8 -39.30 2.34 -16.28
CA ARG A 8 -39.69 1.74 -17.56
C ARG A 8 -38.97 0.41 -17.72
N ARG A 9 -39.72 -0.68 -17.52
CA ARG A 9 -39.38 -2.01 -18.03
C ARG A 9 -39.64 -2.02 -19.54
N SER A 10 -38.60 -2.20 -20.34
CA SER A 10 -38.73 -2.78 -21.68
C SER A 10 -37.74 -3.93 -21.78
N ALA A 11 -38.26 -5.14 -21.62
CA ALA A 11 -37.56 -6.36 -22.00
C ALA A 11 -37.58 -6.44 -23.53
N ALA A 12 -36.40 -6.41 -24.14
CA ALA A 12 -36.18 -6.87 -25.50
C ALA A 12 -35.02 -7.89 -25.44
N PRO A 13 -35.14 -9.05 -26.11
CA PRO A 13 -34.13 -10.09 -26.03
C PRO A 13 -32.94 -9.67 -26.88
N VAL A 14 -31.89 -9.16 -26.25
CA VAL A 14 -30.60 -9.02 -26.94
C VAL A 14 -30.10 -10.44 -27.19
N HIS A 15 -30.25 -10.90 -28.43
CA HIS A 15 -29.51 -12.05 -28.91
C HIS A 15 -28.03 -11.67 -28.81
N ALA A 16 -27.36 -12.18 -27.78
CA ALA A 16 -25.90 -12.14 -27.69
C ALA A 16 -25.36 -12.94 -28.88
N VAL A 17 -24.96 -12.23 -29.93
CA VAL A 17 -24.14 -12.81 -30.99
C VAL A 17 -22.78 -13.04 -30.35
N CYS A 18 -22.49 -14.30 -30.01
CA CYS A 18 -21.15 -14.76 -29.69
C CYS A 18 -20.21 -14.40 -30.86
N TRP A 19 -19.51 -13.27 -30.75
CA TRP A 19 -18.26 -13.09 -31.46
C TRP A 19 -17.18 -13.81 -30.67
N ALA A 20 -17.11 -15.13 -30.83
CA ALA A 20 -15.89 -15.86 -30.57
C ALA A 20 -14.92 -15.51 -31.70
N LEU A 21 -14.22 -14.38 -31.60
CA LEU A 21 -12.96 -14.23 -32.31
C LEU A 21 -11.97 -15.13 -31.56
N ALA A 22 -11.91 -16.39 -32.00
CA ALA A 22 -10.84 -17.28 -31.64
C ALA A 22 -9.54 -16.61 -32.06
N VAL A 23 -8.75 -16.13 -31.10
CA VAL A 23 -7.32 -15.90 -31.32
C VAL A 23 -6.81 -17.21 -31.91
N CYS A 24 -6.40 -17.18 -33.17
CA CYS A 24 -5.87 -18.33 -33.87
C CYS A 24 -4.56 -18.72 -33.19
N VAL A 25 -4.63 -19.59 -32.20
CA VAL A 25 -3.45 -20.26 -31.63
C VAL A 25 -2.87 -21.09 -32.77
N SER A 26 -1.79 -20.60 -33.38
CA SER A 26 -0.98 -21.42 -34.27
C SER A 26 -0.20 -22.39 -33.40
N GLN A 27 -0.84 -23.45 -32.95
CA GLN A 27 -0.14 -24.51 -32.22
C GLN A 27 0.79 -25.19 -33.23
N ALA A 28 2.05 -24.76 -33.25
CA ALA A 28 3.06 -25.34 -34.12
C ALA A 28 3.20 -26.83 -33.77
N ALA A 29 3.34 -27.68 -34.80
CA ALA A 29 3.41 -29.13 -34.61
C ALA A 29 4.63 -29.49 -33.74
N GLY A 30 4.41 -29.82 -32.46
CA GLY A 30 5.48 -30.23 -31.53
C GLY A 30 5.45 -29.53 -30.17
N GLN A 31 4.81 -28.36 -30.06
CA GLN A 31 4.70 -27.61 -28.79
C GLN A 31 3.54 -28.12 -27.93
N SER A 32 3.78 -28.30 -26.63
CA SER A 32 2.74 -28.73 -25.69
C SER A 32 2.79 -27.95 -24.38
N LEU A 33 1.60 -27.57 -23.89
CA LEU A 33 1.37 -26.97 -22.59
C LEU A 33 0.31 -27.79 -21.87
N LYS A 34 0.62 -28.34 -20.70
CA LYS A 34 -0.30 -29.21 -19.94
C LYS A 34 -0.29 -28.83 -18.48
N ALA A 35 -1.47 -28.65 -17.90
CA ALA A 35 -1.64 -28.65 -16.45
C ALA A 35 -1.89 -30.08 -15.97
N ASN A 36 -1.31 -30.46 -14.83
CA ASN A 36 -1.51 -31.78 -14.22
C ASN A 36 -2.92 -31.97 -13.61
N VAL A 37 -3.69 -30.89 -13.46
CA VAL A 37 -5.08 -30.91 -13.00
C VAL A 37 -6.03 -30.41 -14.09
N SER A 38 -7.31 -30.78 -13.97
CA SER A 38 -8.38 -30.27 -14.82
C SER A 38 -9.50 -29.57 -14.03
N GLN A 39 -9.38 -29.52 -12.70
CA GLN A 39 -10.36 -28.94 -11.81
C GLN A 39 -9.69 -28.21 -10.63
N ILE A 40 -10.28 -27.10 -10.20
CA ILE A 40 -10.02 -26.48 -8.90
C ILE A 40 -11.00 -27.11 -7.91
N LEU A 41 -10.45 -27.80 -6.90
CA LEU A 41 -11.21 -28.53 -5.87
C LEU A 41 -11.11 -27.88 -4.49
N GLN A 42 -10.16 -26.98 -4.30
CA GLN A 42 -9.91 -26.22 -3.08
C GLN A 42 -9.29 -24.87 -3.43
N ASN A 43 -9.46 -23.88 -2.55
CA ASN A 43 -8.67 -22.66 -2.64
C ASN A 43 -7.16 -22.96 -2.51
N ARG A 44 -6.31 -22.18 -3.20
CA ARG A 44 -4.86 -22.43 -3.35
C ARG A 44 -4.54 -23.83 -3.91
N GLN A 45 -5.29 -24.28 -4.94
CA GLN A 45 -5.08 -25.58 -5.58
C GLN A 45 -3.66 -25.66 -6.19
N PRO A 46 -2.78 -26.57 -5.74
CA PRO A 46 -1.47 -26.74 -6.36
C PRO A 46 -1.61 -27.31 -7.77
N VAL A 47 -0.87 -26.72 -8.71
CA VAL A 47 -0.86 -27.11 -10.12
C VAL A 47 0.59 -27.10 -10.63
N GLN A 48 0.96 -28.16 -11.33
CA GLN A 48 2.20 -28.22 -12.11
C GLN A 48 1.84 -28.08 -13.58
N VAL A 49 2.55 -27.19 -14.26
CA VAL A 49 2.39 -26.89 -15.67
C VAL A 49 3.63 -27.34 -16.42
N SER A 50 3.45 -28.31 -17.30
CA SER A 50 4.49 -28.91 -18.13
C SER A 50 4.51 -28.25 -19.50
N ILE A 51 5.67 -27.72 -19.89
CA ILE A 51 5.96 -27.11 -21.19
C ILE A 51 6.97 -27.97 -21.93
N GLN A 52 6.73 -28.25 -23.22
CA GLN A 52 7.68 -28.98 -24.07
C GLN A 52 7.64 -28.46 -25.51
N GLY A 53 8.79 -28.57 -26.20
CA GLY A 53 8.89 -28.36 -27.63
C GLY A 53 8.95 -26.88 -28.04
N VAL A 54 9.28 -25.97 -27.13
CA VAL A 54 9.48 -24.56 -27.48
C VAL A 54 10.73 -24.43 -28.35
N GLU A 55 10.55 -23.94 -29.57
CA GLU A 55 11.65 -23.69 -30.50
C GLU A 55 12.27 -22.32 -30.20
N GLN A 56 13.60 -22.25 -30.12
CA GLN A 56 14.33 -21.03 -29.79
C GLN A 56 13.87 -20.42 -28.46
N PRO A 57 13.95 -21.17 -27.34
CA PRO A 57 13.53 -20.65 -26.04
C PRO A 57 14.31 -19.38 -25.70
N SER A 58 13.56 -18.39 -25.22
CA SER A 58 14.09 -17.08 -24.84
C SER A 58 13.84 -16.82 -23.37
N ALA A 59 14.61 -15.89 -22.80
CA ALA A 59 14.38 -15.46 -21.44
C ALA A 59 13.08 -14.66 -21.25
N ALA A 60 12.48 -14.22 -22.36
CA ALA A 60 11.25 -13.46 -22.42
C ALA A 60 10.01 -14.36 -22.62
N ASP A 61 10.16 -15.67 -22.49
CA ASP A 61 9.05 -16.61 -22.61
C ASP A 61 8.36 -16.76 -21.25
N ALA A 62 7.03 -16.73 -21.25
CA ALA A 62 6.24 -16.82 -20.03
C ALA A 62 5.06 -17.79 -20.19
N VAL A 63 4.71 -18.42 -19.08
CA VAL A 63 3.44 -19.10 -18.92
C VAL A 63 2.56 -18.28 -17.99
N ALA A 64 1.34 -17.99 -18.45
CA ALA A 64 0.44 -17.07 -17.78
C ALA A 64 -0.97 -17.66 -17.63
N LEU A 65 -1.60 -17.36 -16.51
CA LEU A 65 -2.94 -17.81 -16.14
C LEU A 65 -3.98 -16.77 -16.56
N TYR A 66 -5.02 -17.21 -17.26
CA TYR A 66 -6.12 -16.36 -17.72
C TYR A 66 -7.47 -16.96 -17.33
N LEU A 67 -8.49 -16.10 -17.25
CA LEU A 67 -9.88 -16.53 -17.26
C LEU A 67 -10.19 -17.21 -18.60
N SER A 68 -10.75 -18.42 -18.55
CA SER A 68 -11.00 -19.23 -19.75
C SER A 68 -12.04 -18.64 -20.71
N GLY A 69 -12.93 -17.79 -20.19
CA GLY A 69 -13.95 -17.06 -20.92
C GLY A 69 -13.56 -15.65 -21.36
N ALA A 70 -12.28 -15.26 -21.23
CA ALA A 70 -11.81 -13.96 -21.68
C ALA A 70 -12.15 -13.76 -23.17
N PRO A 71 -12.90 -12.70 -23.53
CA PRO A 71 -13.47 -12.55 -24.87
C PRO A 71 -12.40 -12.29 -25.95
N ASP A 72 -11.28 -11.66 -25.56
CA ASP A 72 -10.12 -11.35 -26.41
C ASP A 72 -8.89 -11.07 -25.53
N LEU A 73 -7.75 -11.71 -25.85
CA LEU A 73 -6.48 -11.52 -25.15
C LEU A 73 -5.93 -10.10 -25.29
N HIS A 74 -6.26 -9.40 -26.38
CA HIS A 74 -5.92 -7.99 -26.57
C HIS A 74 -6.68 -7.07 -25.61
N SER A 75 -7.68 -7.59 -24.88
CA SER A 75 -8.51 -6.82 -23.94
C SER A 75 -8.53 -7.41 -22.52
N SER A 76 -7.67 -8.37 -22.22
CA SER A 76 -7.56 -9.02 -20.92
C SER A 76 -6.11 -9.15 -20.49
N VAL A 77 -5.84 -8.98 -19.22
CA VAL A 77 -4.51 -9.24 -18.62
C VAL A 77 -4.46 -10.63 -18.00
N PRO A 78 -3.27 -11.22 -17.81
CA PRO A 78 -3.16 -12.43 -17.02
C PRO A 78 -3.56 -12.15 -15.57
N LEU A 79 -4.17 -13.15 -14.93
CA LEU A 79 -4.37 -13.14 -13.49
C LEU A 79 -3.00 -13.13 -12.78
N LYS A 80 -2.09 -13.98 -13.28
CA LYS A 80 -0.68 -14.05 -12.87
C LYS A 80 0.15 -14.82 -13.88
N TYR A 81 1.47 -14.74 -13.79
CA TYR A 81 2.38 -15.40 -14.71
C TYR A 81 3.75 -15.72 -14.09
N LYS A 82 4.47 -16.63 -14.72
CA LYS A 82 5.87 -16.94 -14.39
C LYS A 82 6.72 -16.99 -15.65
N TRP A 83 7.97 -16.55 -15.51
CA TRP A 83 8.97 -16.65 -16.57
C TRP A 83 9.44 -18.08 -16.68
N LEU A 84 9.67 -18.56 -17.90
CA LEU A 84 10.12 -19.94 -18.09
C LEU A 84 11.58 -20.16 -17.71
N THR A 85 12.35 -19.08 -17.56
CA THR A 85 13.70 -19.09 -16.97
C THR A 85 13.72 -19.45 -15.50
N ASP A 86 12.58 -19.46 -14.80
CA ASP A 86 12.47 -20.01 -13.44
C ASP A 86 12.79 -21.52 -13.41
N ALA A 87 12.76 -22.21 -14.57
CA ALA A 87 13.25 -23.58 -14.72
C ALA A 87 14.71 -23.61 -15.22
N GLU A 88 15.61 -24.23 -14.44
CA GLU A 88 17.08 -24.22 -14.63
C GLU A 88 17.57 -24.57 -16.06
N ASP A 89 16.82 -25.37 -16.82
CA ASP A 89 17.24 -25.91 -18.11
C ASP A 89 16.40 -25.41 -19.30
N TYR A 90 15.49 -24.45 -19.08
CA TYR A 90 14.53 -24.04 -20.09
C TYR A 90 15.20 -23.51 -21.37
N LEU A 91 16.16 -22.60 -21.24
CA LEU A 91 16.89 -22.01 -22.36
C LEU A 91 17.67 -23.04 -23.21
N ARG A 92 17.96 -24.21 -22.64
CA ARG A 92 18.69 -25.28 -23.33
C ARG A 92 17.74 -26.29 -23.99
N THR A 93 16.58 -26.53 -23.38
CA THR A 93 15.72 -27.67 -23.71
C THR A 93 14.39 -27.28 -24.35
N GLY A 94 13.99 -26.00 -24.26
CA GLY A 94 12.65 -25.57 -24.64
C GLY A 94 11.54 -26.26 -23.84
N SER A 95 11.88 -26.75 -22.64
CA SER A 95 11.00 -27.53 -21.77
C SER A 95 11.13 -27.03 -20.34
N ALA A 96 10.00 -26.99 -19.62
CA ALA A 96 9.94 -26.51 -18.24
C ALA A 96 8.81 -27.19 -17.47
N GLU A 97 8.97 -27.30 -16.16
CA GLU A 97 7.92 -27.67 -15.21
C GLU A 97 7.78 -26.51 -14.23
N ILE A 98 6.64 -25.83 -14.25
CA ILE A 98 6.40 -24.64 -13.43
C ILE A 98 5.24 -24.91 -12.47
N ASN A 99 5.43 -24.58 -11.20
CA ASN A 99 4.41 -24.77 -10.17
C ASN A 99 3.63 -23.47 -9.92
N PHE A 100 2.33 -23.61 -9.71
CA PHE A 100 1.40 -22.54 -9.36
C PHE A 100 0.48 -22.98 -8.21
N LEU A 101 -0.03 -22.02 -7.45
CA LEU A 101 -1.13 -22.16 -6.50
C LEU A 101 -2.35 -21.39 -7.03
N LEU A 102 -3.39 -22.08 -7.48
CA LEU A 102 -4.56 -21.44 -8.07
C LEU A 102 -5.54 -20.97 -6.98
N LEU A 103 -5.82 -19.68 -6.96
CA LEU A 103 -6.84 -19.07 -6.11
C LEU A 103 -8.26 -19.36 -6.65
N ASN A 104 -9.22 -19.53 -5.75
CA ASN A 104 -10.62 -19.67 -6.12
C ASN A 104 -11.25 -18.30 -6.49
N GLN A 105 -10.98 -17.83 -7.70
CA GLN A 105 -11.51 -16.57 -8.23
C GLN A 105 -12.80 -16.76 -9.04
N ARG A 106 -13.68 -17.66 -8.57
CA ARG A 106 -15.07 -17.85 -9.05
C ARG A 106 -15.26 -18.40 -10.48
N GLN A 107 -14.22 -18.42 -11.31
CA GLN A 107 -14.32 -18.76 -12.73
C GLN A 107 -13.34 -19.85 -13.17
N ASP A 108 -13.63 -20.47 -14.31
CA ASP A 108 -12.76 -21.42 -14.98
C ASP A 108 -11.52 -20.72 -15.56
N VAL A 109 -10.35 -21.35 -15.46
CA VAL A 109 -9.07 -20.76 -15.88
C VAL A 109 -8.34 -21.60 -16.93
N VAL A 110 -7.37 -20.99 -17.59
CA VAL A 110 -6.52 -21.66 -18.58
C VAL A 110 -5.12 -21.06 -18.56
N PHE A 111 -4.10 -21.90 -18.81
CA PHE A 111 -2.75 -21.44 -19.03
C PHE A 111 -2.50 -21.19 -20.51
N LEU A 112 -1.81 -20.10 -20.79
CA LEU A 112 -1.35 -19.70 -22.11
C LEU A 112 0.16 -19.54 -22.08
N LEU A 113 0.82 -20.01 -23.14
CA LEU A 113 2.25 -19.91 -23.33
C LEU A 113 2.54 -18.81 -24.35
N PHE A 114 3.41 -17.89 -23.97
CA PHE A 114 3.85 -16.76 -24.76
C PHE A 114 5.36 -16.85 -25.02
N GLN A 115 5.78 -16.33 -26.15
CA GLN A 115 7.19 -16.21 -26.54
C GLN A 115 7.56 -14.76 -26.78
N ASN A 116 8.79 -14.40 -26.44
CA ASN A 116 9.40 -13.09 -26.73
C ASN A 116 8.56 -11.88 -26.23
N ILE A 117 8.02 -11.94 -25.01
CA ILE A 117 7.35 -10.79 -24.40
C ILE A 117 8.37 -9.66 -24.22
N SER A 118 8.01 -8.43 -24.59
CA SER A 118 8.89 -7.26 -24.45
C SER A 118 8.09 -6.00 -24.09
N LYS A 119 8.81 -4.88 -23.86
CA LYS A 119 8.20 -3.56 -23.61
C LYS A 119 7.23 -3.15 -24.70
N HIS A 120 7.65 -3.41 -25.93
CA HIS A 120 6.96 -2.97 -27.14
C HIS A 120 5.94 -4.00 -27.60
N GLN A 121 6.00 -5.21 -27.05
CA GLN A 121 5.13 -6.33 -27.38
C GLN A 121 4.80 -7.08 -26.10
N GLY A 122 3.93 -6.49 -25.26
CA GLY A 122 3.48 -7.07 -24.00
C GLY A 122 2.48 -8.22 -24.22
N PHE A 123 1.84 -8.72 -23.16
CA PHE A 123 0.82 -9.78 -23.26
C PHE A 123 -0.30 -9.48 -24.27
N PHE A 124 -0.63 -8.21 -24.46
CA PHE A 124 -1.62 -7.75 -25.44
C PHE A 124 -1.15 -7.85 -26.88
N GLU A 125 0.14 -8.01 -27.16
CA GLU A 125 0.67 -7.98 -28.53
C GLU A 125 1.51 -9.22 -28.85
N SER A 126 1.77 -10.08 -27.86
CA SER A 126 2.48 -11.34 -28.01
C SER A 126 1.58 -12.46 -28.54
N ASP A 127 2.16 -13.32 -29.39
CA ASP A 127 1.48 -14.50 -29.88
C ASP A 127 1.36 -15.57 -28.78
N VAL A 128 0.20 -16.22 -28.71
CA VAL A 128 0.00 -17.45 -27.93
C VAL A 128 0.44 -18.63 -28.76
N ILE A 129 1.49 -19.31 -28.31
CA ILE A 129 2.07 -20.45 -29.03
C ILE A 129 1.52 -21.81 -28.55
N ALA A 130 1.04 -21.88 -27.30
CA ALA A 130 0.35 -23.05 -26.78
C ALA A 130 -0.69 -22.71 -25.71
N ARG A 131 -1.66 -23.60 -25.53
CA ARG A 131 -2.76 -23.48 -24.57
C ARG A 131 -2.96 -24.79 -23.81
N SER A 132 -3.18 -24.71 -22.50
CA SER A 132 -3.51 -25.88 -21.68
C SER A 132 -4.97 -26.32 -21.90
N GLY A 133 -5.34 -27.48 -21.35
CA GLY A 133 -6.75 -27.75 -21.08
C GLY A 133 -7.34 -26.70 -20.13
N VAL A 134 -8.64 -26.41 -20.27
CA VAL A 134 -9.36 -25.56 -19.31
C VAL A 134 -9.42 -26.28 -17.96
N ILE A 135 -9.07 -25.57 -16.90
CA ILE A 135 -9.18 -26.02 -15.52
C ILE A 135 -10.51 -25.49 -14.99
N ARG A 136 -11.46 -26.39 -14.74
CA ARG A 136 -12.81 -26.02 -14.29
C ARG A 136 -12.85 -25.71 -12.81
N ASN A 137 -13.46 -24.59 -12.44
CA ASN A 137 -13.71 -24.29 -11.05
C ASN A 137 -14.97 -25.02 -10.57
N THR A 138 -14.80 -26.00 -9.68
CA THR A 138 -15.91 -26.81 -9.15
C THR A 138 -16.47 -26.29 -7.84
N ILE A 139 -15.81 -25.29 -7.26
CA ILE A 139 -16.15 -24.67 -5.97
C ILE A 139 -16.31 -23.15 -6.08
N PRO A 140 -16.92 -22.59 -7.15
CA PRO A 140 -16.96 -21.15 -7.38
C PRO A 140 -17.70 -20.35 -6.30
N ASN A 141 -18.48 -21.02 -5.46
CA ASN A 141 -19.25 -20.45 -4.36
C ASN A 141 -18.72 -20.80 -2.97
N GLN A 142 -17.55 -21.45 -2.86
CA GLN A 142 -16.91 -21.62 -1.56
C GLN A 142 -16.72 -20.23 -0.93
N PRO A 143 -17.24 -19.97 0.29
CA PRO A 143 -17.05 -18.70 0.97
C PRO A 143 -15.57 -18.35 1.10
N PHE A 144 -15.21 -17.17 0.63
CA PHE A 144 -13.83 -16.73 0.46
C PHE A 144 -13.61 -15.33 1.03
N GLY A 145 -12.40 -15.01 1.48
CA GLY A 145 -12.03 -13.66 1.91
C GLY A 145 -12.74 -13.21 3.18
N GLY A 146 -13.01 -14.15 4.09
CA GLY A 146 -13.68 -13.88 5.36
C GLY A 146 -12.95 -12.83 6.18
N HIS A 147 -13.64 -11.77 6.60
CA HIS A 147 -13.07 -10.75 7.48
C HIS A 147 -14.11 -10.19 8.45
N LEU A 148 -13.72 -10.13 9.72
CA LEU A 148 -14.51 -9.59 10.81
C LEU A 148 -14.36 -8.06 10.90
N ALA A 149 -15.41 -7.37 11.30
CA ALA A 149 -15.39 -5.94 11.58
C ALA A 149 -16.33 -5.59 12.74
N LEU A 150 -16.00 -4.54 13.49
CA LEU A 150 -16.87 -3.99 14.54
C LEU A 150 -18.03 -3.19 13.90
N THR A 151 -19.21 -3.17 14.53
CA THR A 151 -20.42 -2.47 14.01
C THR A 151 -20.74 -1.14 14.70
N GLY A 152 -19.97 -0.77 15.72
CA GLY A 152 -20.27 0.34 16.64
C GLY A 152 -21.06 -0.08 17.90
N ASN A 153 -21.66 -1.27 17.91
CA ASN A 153 -22.21 -1.90 19.10
C ASN A 153 -21.23 -2.96 19.65
N PRO A 154 -20.73 -2.84 20.90
CA PRO A 154 -19.74 -3.79 21.44
C PRO A 154 -20.28 -5.21 21.65
N SER A 155 -21.60 -5.42 21.58
CA SER A 155 -22.24 -6.74 21.60
C SER A 155 -22.48 -7.33 20.21
N GLU A 156 -21.90 -6.75 19.17
CA GLU A 156 -22.06 -7.17 17.79
C GLU A 156 -20.70 -7.36 17.10
N MET A 157 -20.68 -8.23 16.09
CA MET A 157 -19.53 -8.45 15.22
C MET A 157 -20.02 -8.75 13.80
N SER A 158 -19.55 -7.99 12.83
CA SER A 158 -19.81 -8.24 11.41
C SER A 158 -18.85 -9.30 10.88
N ILE A 159 -19.34 -10.18 10.01
CA ILE A 159 -18.51 -11.03 9.15
C ILE A 159 -18.87 -10.76 7.70
N GLN A 160 -17.84 -10.57 6.88
CA GLN A 160 -17.96 -10.29 5.47
C GLN A 160 -17.18 -11.32 4.67
N TRP A 161 -17.70 -11.72 3.50
CA TRP A 161 -17.07 -12.72 2.63
C TRP A 161 -17.57 -12.58 1.19
N SER A 162 -16.88 -13.23 0.25
CA SER A 162 -17.23 -13.22 -1.17
C SER A 162 -17.62 -14.60 -1.70
N THR A 163 -18.54 -14.64 -2.65
CA THR A 163 -18.91 -15.83 -3.45
C THR A 163 -19.22 -15.43 -4.90
N ARG A 164 -19.41 -16.39 -5.83
CA ARG A 164 -19.87 -16.07 -7.20
C ARG A 164 -21.36 -15.74 -7.26
N ASP A 165 -22.18 -16.50 -6.56
CA ASP A 165 -23.63 -16.47 -6.60
C ASP A 165 -24.18 -16.24 -5.18
N SER A 166 -25.25 -15.45 -5.06
CA SER A 166 -25.91 -15.19 -3.78
C SER A 166 -27.26 -15.89 -3.68
N GLY A 167 -27.51 -16.57 -2.56
CA GLY A 167 -28.81 -17.10 -2.17
C GLY A 167 -29.35 -16.39 -0.93
N GLN A 168 -29.33 -17.09 0.20
CA GLN A 168 -29.66 -16.61 1.54
C GLN A 168 -28.37 -16.58 2.39
N PRO A 169 -27.51 -15.55 2.25
CA PRO A 169 -26.25 -15.45 2.99
C PRO A 169 -26.49 -15.41 4.49
N LYS A 170 -25.73 -16.16 5.28
CA LYS A 170 -25.99 -16.38 6.71
C LYS A 170 -24.70 -16.60 7.48
N VAL A 171 -24.69 -16.14 8.73
CA VAL A 171 -23.70 -16.56 9.74
C VAL A 171 -24.40 -17.32 10.86
N GLN A 172 -23.73 -18.34 11.38
CA GLN A 172 -24.16 -19.12 12.53
C GLN A 172 -23.02 -19.17 13.56
N TRP A 173 -23.34 -19.05 14.84
CA TRP A 173 -22.34 -18.98 15.90
C TRP A 173 -22.82 -19.57 17.24
N GLY A 174 -21.87 -19.89 18.11
CA GLY A 174 -22.11 -20.39 19.46
C GLY A 174 -20.85 -20.37 20.32
N SER A 175 -20.98 -20.74 21.60
CA SER A 175 -19.87 -20.73 22.57
C SER A 175 -19.11 -22.06 22.66
N GLN A 176 -19.49 -23.07 21.88
CA GLN A 176 -18.82 -24.36 21.81
C GLN A 176 -18.52 -24.75 20.36
N PRO A 177 -17.38 -25.41 20.08
CA PRO A 177 -17.04 -25.89 18.74
C PRO A 177 -18.13 -26.80 18.18
N GLY A 178 -18.51 -26.59 16.92
CA GLY A 178 -19.51 -27.37 16.20
C GLY A 178 -20.95 -27.23 16.72
N GLN A 179 -21.23 -26.29 17.63
CA GLN A 179 -22.56 -26.05 18.18
C GLN A 179 -22.98 -24.59 18.01
N TYR A 180 -23.76 -24.32 16.96
CA TYR A 180 -24.28 -22.99 16.67
C TYR A 180 -25.66 -22.80 17.30
N THR A 181 -25.72 -22.02 18.37
CA THR A 181 -26.96 -21.75 19.12
C THR A 181 -27.68 -20.49 18.63
N ALA A 182 -27.02 -19.68 17.81
CA ALA A 182 -27.55 -18.47 17.21
C ALA A 182 -27.15 -18.37 15.74
N SER A 183 -27.92 -17.57 14.99
CA SER A 183 -27.62 -17.28 13.58
C SER A 183 -28.33 -16.01 13.14
N SER A 184 -27.85 -15.37 12.08
CA SER A 184 -28.44 -14.19 11.48
C SER A 184 -28.31 -14.21 9.97
N GLN A 185 -29.34 -13.70 9.30
CA GLN A 185 -29.34 -13.51 7.86
C GLN A 185 -28.47 -12.29 7.52
N GLY A 186 -27.62 -12.45 6.52
CA GLY A 186 -26.84 -11.38 5.91
C GLY A 186 -27.51 -10.73 4.72
N CYS A 187 -26.85 -9.71 4.18
CA CYS A 187 -27.19 -9.05 2.93
C CYS A 187 -26.04 -9.22 1.93
N SER A 188 -26.35 -9.10 0.64
CA SER A 188 -25.36 -9.17 -0.44
C SER A 188 -25.32 -7.87 -1.22
N VAL A 189 -24.12 -7.45 -1.60
CA VAL A 189 -23.86 -6.35 -2.51
C VAL A 189 -22.91 -6.83 -3.61
N THR A 190 -22.90 -6.11 -4.72
CA THR A 190 -21.95 -6.31 -5.82
C THR A 190 -21.76 -4.98 -6.52
N TYR A 191 -20.79 -4.91 -7.42
CA TYR A 191 -20.62 -3.82 -8.37
C TYR A 191 -20.36 -4.39 -9.75
N THR A 192 -20.67 -3.58 -10.74
CA THR A 192 -20.45 -3.87 -12.15
C THR A 192 -19.37 -2.94 -12.70
N ARG A 193 -18.93 -3.24 -13.91
CA ARG A 193 -17.99 -2.39 -14.64
C ARG A 193 -18.46 -0.93 -14.75
N ASP A 194 -19.77 -0.72 -14.86
CA ASP A 194 -20.37 0.61 -15.04
C ASP A 194 -20.37 1.44 -13.73
N ASP A 195 -20.12 0.80 -12.58
CA ASP A 195 -20.02 1.50 -11.29
C ASP A 195 -18.61 2.09 -11.08
N LEU A 196 -17.60 1.61 -11.83
CA LEU A 196 -16.22 2.09 -11.76
C LEU A 196 -16.01 3.33 -12.63
N CYS A 197 -14.94 4.08 -12.36
CA CYS A 197 -14.76 5.41 -12.93
C CYS A 197 -13.94 5.45 -14.23
N ASP A 198 -12.88 4.64 -14.35
CA ASP A 198 -11.98 4.72 -15.53
C ASP A 198 -11.18 3.43 -15.77
N ALA A 199 -10.36 3.39 -16.82
CA ALA A 199 -9.40 2.33 -17.07
C ALA A 199 -8.21 2.40 -16.09
N PRO A 200 -7.56 1.25 -15.77
CA PRO A 200 -7.86 -0.09 -16.26
C PRO A 200 -9.07 -0.77 -15.60
N ALA A 201 -9.62 -0.23 -14.50
CA ALA A 201 -10.72 -0.86 -13.75
C ALA A 201 -11.97 -1.15 -14.61
N THR A 202 -12.33 -0.23 -15.51
CA THR A 202 -13.46 -0.39 -16.44
C THR A 202 -13.13 -1.20 -17.69
N THR A 203 -11.86 -1.54 -17.93
CA THR A 203 -11.41 -2.17 -19.17
C THR A 203 -10.66 -3.48 -18.92
N THR A 204 -9.35 -3.50 -19.10
CA THR A 204 -8.51 -4.70 -19.12
C THR A 204 -8.34 -5.32 -17.74
N GLY A 205 -8.45 -4.53 -16.67
CA GLY A 205 -8.33 -5.00 -15.29
C GLY A 205 -9.64 -5.51 -14.67
N TRP A 206 -10.77 -5.36 -15.39
CA TRP A 206 -12.07 -5.80 -14.90
C TRP A 206 -12.14 -7.31 -14.71
N ILE A 207 -12.50 -7.74 -13.50
CA ILE A 207 -12.91 -9.10 -13.19
C ILE A 207 -14.20 -9.01 -12.38
N ASP A 208 -15.17 -9.87 -12.72
CA ASP A 208 -16.43 -9.94 -11.99
C ASP A 208 -16.17 -10.28 -10.51
N PRO A 209 -16.55 -9.39 -9.56
CA PRO A 209 -16.30 -9.57 -8.14
C PRO A 209 -17.19 -10.66 -7.51
N GLY A 210 -18.22 -11.14 -8.21
CA GLY A 210 -19.28 -11.95 -7.62
C GLY A 210 -20.12 -11.12 -6.66
N PHE A 211 -20.43 -11.67 -5.49
CA PHE A 211 -21.16 -10.98 -4.43
C PHE A 211 -20.31 -10.89 -3.17
N THR A 212 -20.29 -9.71 -2.56
CA THR A 212 -19.83 -9.53 -1.18
C THR A 212 -21.03 -9.64 -0.27
N HIS A 213 -20.92 -10.45 0.76
CA HIS A 213 -21.94 -10.64 1.78
C HIS A 213 -21.50 -9.98 3.08
N ASN A 214 -22.46 -9.54 3.88
CA ASN A 214 -22.25 -9.07 5.23
C ASN A 214 -23.35 -9.59 6.14
N ALA A 215 -22.98 -10.19 7.27
CA ALA A 215 -23.91 -10.64 8.30
C ALA A 215 -23.40 -10.24 9.70
N VAL A 216 -24.31 -9.88 10.58
CA VAL A 216 -23.98 -9.38 11.92
C VAL A 216 -24.34 -10.41 12.98
N MET A 217 -23.34 -10.89 13.72
CA MET A 217 -23.51 -11.66 14.94
C MET A 217 -23.90 -10.72 16.07
N GLN A 218 -24.95 -11.05 16.83
CA GLN A 218 -25.54 -10.17 17.85
C GLN A 218 -25.59 -10.84 19.22
N GLY A 219 -25.78 -10.04 20.27
CA GLY A 219 -25.93 -10.53 21.65
C GLY A 219 -24.65 -11.13 22.23
N LEU A 220 -23.50 -10.72 21.68
CA LEU A 220 -22.19 -11.22 22.09
C LEU A 220 -21.83 -10.67 23.47
N GLN A 221 -21.26 -11.53 24.31
CA GLN A 221 -20.73 -11.15 25.60
C GLN A 221 -19.28 -10.66 25.45
N PRO A 222 -18.82 -9.67 26.24
CA PRO A 222 -17.42 -9.24 26.23
C PRO A 222 -16.46 -10.36 26.63
N SER A 223 -15.21 -10.28 26.18
CA SER A 223 -14.12 -11.22 26.52
C SER A 223 -14.50 -12.70 26.38
N THR A 224 -15.32 -13.03 25.39
CA THR A 224 -15.91 -14.36 25.21
C THR A 224 -15.51 -14.94 23.86
N ARG A 225 -15.10 -16.21 23.86
CA ARG A 225 -14.83 -16.94 22.62
C ARG A 225 -16.13 -17.39 21.97
N TYR A 226 -16.26 -17.10 20.68
CA TYR A 226 -17.33 -17.60 19.84
C TYR A 226 -16.76 -18.39 18.67
N TYR A 227 -17.39 -19.52 18.40
CA TYR A 227 -17.16 -20.36 17.22
C TYR A 227 -18.23 -20.05 16.20
N TYR A 228 -17.85 -19.87 14.95
CA TYR A 228 -18.76 -19.42 13.91
C TYR A 228 -18.41 -20.00 12.54
N SER A 229 -19.42 -20.01 11.67
CA SER A 229 -19.30 -20.38 10.27
C SER A 229 -20.24 -19.48 9.46
N TYR A 230 -19.80 -19.08 8.27
CA TYR A 230 -20.51 -18.14 7.40
C TYR A 230 -20.63 -18.71 5.99
N GLY A 231 -21.66 -18.33 5.26
CA GLY A 231 -21.92 -18.85 3.92
C GLY A 231 -23.36 -18.63 3.54
N ASP A 232 -24.04 -19.63 3.01
CA ASP A 232 -25.41 -19.50 2.53
C ASP A 232 -26.25 -20.71 2.96
N GLU A 233 -27.53 -20.48 3.28
CA GLU A 233 -28.45 -21.58 3.60
C GLU A 233 -28.71 -22.50 2.40
N ASP A 234 -28.52 -22.03 1.17
CA ASP A 234 -28.57 -22.89 -0.01
C ASP A 234 -27.43 -23.93 0.05
N PRO A 235 -27.75 -25.24 0.15
CA PRO A 235 -26.73 -26.29 0.21
C PRO A 235 -25.82 -26.33 -1.02
N ALA A 236 -26.20 -25.73 -2.14
CA ALA A 236 -25.38 -25.63 -3.34
C ALA A 236 -24.26 -24.58 -3.22
N LEU A 237 -24.39 -23.62 -2.30
CA LEU A 237 -23.42 -22.55 -2.03
C LEU A 237 -22.60 -22.88 -0.77
N GLY A 238 -23.27 -23.38 0.27
CA GLY A 238 -22.62 -23.98 1.44
C GLY A 238 -22.02 -22.97 2.42
N PHE A 239 -21.31 -23.50 3.42
CA PHE A 239 -20.71 -22.76 4.52
C PHE A 239 -19.19 -22.91 4.54
N SER A 240 -18.52 -21.91 5.12
CA SER A 240 -17.11 -21.94 5.45
C SER A 240 -16.81 -23.06 6.46
N GLU A 241 -15.54 -23.42 6.55
CA GLU A 241 -15.05 -24.10 7.75
C GLU A 241 -15.29 -23.26 9.00
N GLU A 242 -15.37 -23.92 10.16
CA GLU A 242 -15.53 -23.23 11.43
C GLU A 242 -14.28 -22.42 11.78
N SER A 243 -14.49 -21.15 12.15
CA SER A 243 -13.47 -20.30 12.76
C SER A 243 -13.90 -19.89 14.16
N SER A 244 -13.02 -19.22 14.89
CA SER A 244 -13.36 -18.64 16.18
C SER A 244 -12.61 -17.33 16.44
N PHE A 245 -13.29 -16.41 17.14
CA PHE A 245 -12.71 -15.17 17.61
C PHE A 245 -13.02 -14.97 19.09
N VAL A 246 -12.33 -14.02 19.72
CA VAL A 246 -12.63 -13.55 21.08
C VAL A 246 -13.13 -12.12 20.96
N THR A 247 -14.30 -11.83 21.51
CA THR A 247 -14.82 -10.46 21.59
C THR A 247 -13.91 -9.57 22.43
N GLY A 248 -13.90 -8.28 22.11
CA GLY A 248 -13.21 -7.28 22.93
C GLY A 248 -13.67 -7.29 24.39
N PRO A 249 -12.85 -6.75 25.30
CA PRO A 249 -13.28 -6.52 26.67
C PRO A 249 -14.43 -5.50 26.71
N GLN A 250 -15.10 -5.43 27.85
CA GLN A 250 -16.12 -4.41 28.06
C GLN A 250 -15.51 -3.01 27.89
N VAL A 251 -16.20 -2.12 27.17
CA VAL A 251 -15.81 -0.72 27.05
C VAL A 251 -15.73 -0.09 28.44
N GLY A 252 -14.59 0.51 28.76
CA GLY A 252 -14.35 1.13 30.04
C GLY A 252 -12.87 1.20 30.42
N PRO A 253 -12.54 2.01 31.43
CA PRO A 253 -11.17 2.39 31.74
C PRO A 253 -10.39 1.25 32.40
N ASP A 254 -11.07 0.24 32.95
CA ASP A 254 -10.44 -0.90 33.65
C ASP A 254 -10.13 -2.08 32.71
N ALA A 255 -10.45 -1.95 31.42
CA ALA A 255 -10.08 -2.92 30.41
C ALA A 255 -8.62 -2.75 29.98
N GLU A 256 -8.09 -3.82 29.39
CA GLU A 256 -6.83 -3.79 28.65
C GLU A 256 -7.07 -4.40 27.26
N ILE A 257 -6.53 -3.76 26.23
CA ILE A 257 -6.56 -4.25 24.85
C ILE A 257 -5.15 -4.36 24.31
N LYS A 258 -4.94 -5.33 23.41
CA LYS A 258 -3.78 -5.41 22.52
C LYS A 258 -4.27 -5.27 21.09
N VAL A 259 -3.57 -4.45 20.32
CA VAL A 259 -3.90 -4.07 18.95
C VAL A 259 -2.70 -4.29 18.05
N LEU A 260 -2.97 -4.72 16.81
CA LEU A 260 -2.00 -4.82 15.73
C LEU A 260 -2.35 -3.77 14.67
N ALA A 261 -1.38 -3.09 14.08
CA ALA A 261 -1.65 -2.11 13.04
C ALA A 261 -0.54 -2.07 11.99
N ASN A 262 -0.93 -1.86 10.74
CA ASN A 262 -0.05 -1.53 9.62
C ASN A 262 -0.83 -0.70 8.59
N ALA A 263 -0.11 -0.13 7.63
CA ALA A 263 -0.68 0.48 6.43
C ALA A 263 0.18 0.08 5.23
N ASP A 264 -0.32 0.29 4.01
CA ASP A 264 0.46 0.12 2.78
C ASP A 264 0.98 -1.32 2.64
N MET A 265 0.14 -2.29 3.04
CA MET A 265 0.54 -3.70 3.09
C MET A 265 0.64 -4.29 1.68
N GLY A 266 -0.34 -3.99 0.83
CA GLY A 266 -0.49 -4.65 -0.46
C GLY A 266 -0.76 -6.15 -0.33
N HIS A 267 -0.40 -6.87 -1.39
CA HIS A 267 -0.59 -8.31 -1.53
C HIS A 267 0.66 -8.95 -2.14
N VAL A 268 0.73 -10.28 -2.05
CA VAL A 268 1.70 -11.07 -2.80
C VAL A 268 1.14 -12.43 -3.18
N GLU A 269 1.53 -12.90 -4.36
CA GLU A 269 1.30 -14.28 -4.76
C GLU A 269 2.24 -15.24 -3.99
N PRO A 270 1.70 -16.13 -3.13
CA PRO A 270 2.53 -16.96 -2.24
C PRO A 270 3.34 -18.04 -2.99
N ASP A 271 3.05 -18.27 -4.27
CA ASP A 271 3.85 -19.14 -5.13
C ASP A 271 4.98 -18.40 -5.87
N GLY A 272 5.15 -17.09 -5.62
CA GLY A 272 6.12 -16.22 -6.29
C GLY A 272 5.79 -15.96 -7.75
N SER A 273 4.52 -16.06 -8.15
CA SER A 273 4.08 -15.58 -9.47
C SER A 273 4.19 -14.07 -9.56
N ASN A 274 4.33 -13.56 -10.78
CA ASN A 274 4.20 -12.14 -11.06
C ASN A 274 2.75 -11.83 -11.42
N GLU A 275 2.32 -10.60 -11.17
CA GLU A 275 1.02 -10.06 -11.57
C GLU A 275 1.21 -8.92 -12.57
N PHE A 276 0.16 -8.59 -13.32
CA PHE A 276 0.24 -7.53 -14.31
C PHE A 276 -0.04 -6.16 -13.66
N GLU A 277 0.96 -5.27 -13.65
CA GLU A 277 0.81 -3.88 -13.18
C GLU A 277 1.34 -2.86 -14.20
N TYR A 278 0.56 -1.83 -14.53
CA TYR A 278 0.92 -0.87 -15.58
C TYR A 278 2.20 -0.06 -15.29
N ASP A 279 2.44 0.35 -14.03
CA ASP A 279 3.47 1.34 -13.68
C ASP A 279 4.87 0.76 -13.38
N ARG A 280 4.99 -0.53 -13.08
CA ARG A 280 6.25 -1.14 -12.59
C ARG A 280 6.68 -2.41 -13.30
N ASN A 281 5.99 -2.73 -14.39
CA ASN A 281 6.32 -3.83 -15.28
C ASN A 281 7.64 -3.67 -16.06
N LYS A 282 8.66 -2.94 -15.56
CA LYS A 282 9.97 -2.83 -16.21
C LYS A 282 10.71 -4.17 -16.31
N ARG A 283 10.24 -5.23 -15.65
CA ARG A 283 10.74 -6.61 -15.84
C ARG A 283 10.07 -7.34 -17.02
N LEU A 284 8.90 -6.93 -17.49
CA LEU A 284 8.29 -7.44 -18.74
C LEU A 284 9.09 -7.09 -20.00
N VAL A 285 10.13 -6.28 -19.85
CA VAL A 285 10.66 -5.47 -20.93
C VAL A 285 11.90 -6.08 -21.56
N ASN A 286 12.64 -6.93 -20.84
CA ASN A 286 14.06 -7.09 -21.14
C ASN A 286 14.51 -8.56 -21.15
N ALA A 287 15.16 -8.95 -22.25
CA ALA A 287 15.86 -10.22 -22.34
C ALA A 287 16.96 -10.30 -21.27
N VAL A 288 17.12 -11.47 -20.66
CA VAL A 288 18.19 -11.75 -19.69
C VAL A 288 19.56 -11.40 -20.29
N GLY A 289 20.31 -10.54 -19.61
CA GLY A 289 21.63 -10.03 -19.99
C GLY A 289 21.64 -8.71 -20.77
N SER A 290 20.49 -8.07 -20.99
CA SER A 290 20.44 -6.74 -21.64
C SER A 290 20.72 -5.60 -20.67
N ASP A 291 21.30 -4.49 -21.17
CA ASP A 291 21.50 -3.25 -20.39
C ASP A 291 20.20 -2.75 -19.76
N GLU A 292 19.10 -3.02 -20.46
CA GLU A 292 17.74 -2.65 -20.10
C GLU A 292 17.24 -3.53 -18.92
N GLU A 293 17.56 -4.84 -18.89
CA GLU A 293 17.30 -5.72 -17.72
C GLU A 293 18.15 -5.30 -16.52
N LEU A 294 19.42 -4.94 -16.73
CA LEU A 294 20.28 -4.45 -15.67
C LEU A 294 19.74 -3.14 -15.09
N LEU A 295 19.35 -2.18 -15.94
CA LEU A 295 18.71 -0.93 -15.54
C LEU A 295 17.39 -1.16 -14.81
N SER A 296 16.56 -2.07 -15.30
CA SER A 296 15.32 -2.50 -14.64
C SER A 296 15.61 -3.17 -13.30
N SER A 297 16.64 -4.02 -13.20
CA SER A 297 17.03 -4.68 -11.96
C SER A 297 17.60 -3.70 -10.94
N ILE A 298 18.34 -2.67 -11.38
CA ILE A 298 18.82 -1.58 -10.53
C ILE A 298 17.64 -0.72 -10.08
N ASP A 299 16.73 -0.36 -10.98
CA ASP A 299 15.50 0.37 -10.67
C ASP A 299 14.64 -0.41 -9.67
N ASN A 300 14.54 -1.73 -9.84
CA ASN A 300 13.87 -2.66 -8.93
C ASN A 300 14.62 -2.83 -7.59
N VAL A 301 15.93 -2.64 -7.53
CA VAL A 301 16.68 -2.68 -6.26
C VAL A 301 16.57 -1.35 -5.52
N LEU A 302 16.38 -0.23 -6.24
CA LEU A 302 16.26 1.12 -5.69
C LEU A 302 14.82 1.54 -5.38
N HIS A 303 13.84 1.01 -6.12
CA HIS A 303 12.41 1.33 -6.04
C HIS A 303 11.53 0.10 -5.78
N GLY A 304 12.16 -1.05 -5.52
CA GLY A 304 11.52 -2.34 -5.27
C GLY A 304 11.06 -3.06 -6.56
N ASN A 305 11.37 -4.36 -6.66
CA ASN A 305 10.60 -5.31 -7.46
C ASN A 305 9.50 -5.87 -6.57
N GLY A 306 8.54 -6.59 -7.15
CA GLY A 306 7.59 -7.40 -6.38
C GLY A 306 8.22 -8.46 -5.44
N LEU A 307 9.53 -8.41 -5.14
CA LEU A 307 10.11 -9.10 -3.98
C LEU A 307 9.86 -8.35 -2.67
N GLU A 308 9.63 -7.02 -2.67
CA GLU A 308 9.18 -6.30 -1.47
C GLU A 308 7.72 -6.60 -1.13
N GLN A 309 6.90 -7.05 -2.10
CA GLN A 309 5.63 -7.72 -1.79
C GLN A 309 5.83 -8.97 -0.92
N GLY A 310 7.00 -9.62 -0.94
CA GLY A 310 7.33 -10.66 0.03
C GLY A 310 7.22 -10.18 1.49
N ALA A 311 7.58 -8.91 1.74
CA ALA A 311 7.41 -8.29 3.05
C ALA A 311 5.93 -8.16 3.44
N SER A 312 5.01 -8.00 2.48
CA SER A 312 3.55 -8.01 2.72
C SER A 312 3.10 -9.30 3.42
N LEU A 313 3.55 -10.45 2.90
CA LEU A 313 3.25 -11.76 3.49
C LEU A 313 3.96 -11.95 4.82
N ASP A 314 5.23 -11.56 4.93
CA ASP A 314 5.99 -11.70 6.17
C ASP A 314 5.44 -10.81 7.29
N VAL A 315 5.00 -9.58 6.98
CA VAL A 315 4.26 -8.71 7.91
C VAL A 315 2.95 -9.38 8.33
N THR A 316 2.19 -9.92 7.38
CA THR A 316 0.94 -10.65 7.68
C THR A 316 1.22 -11.83 8.63
N VAL A 317 2.26 -12.62 8.36
CA VAL A 317 2.69 -13.76 9.20
C VAL A 317 3.18 -13.30 10.58
N GLY A 318 3.89 -12.17 10.65
CA GLY A 318 4.35 -11.55 11.88
C GLY A 318 3.18 -11.09 12.76
N MET A 319 2.19 -10.43 12.16
CA MET A 319 0.94 -10.03 12.83
C MET A 319 0.18 -11.26 13.36
N ILE A 320 0.02 -12.31 12.56
CA ILE A 320 -0.60 -13.57 12.98
C ILE A 320 0.16 -14.19 14.16
N SER A 321 1.49 -14.21 14.09
CA SER A 321 2.34 -14.74 15.17
C SER A 321 2.20 -13.92 16.47
N ASN A 322 1.88 -12.63 16.35
CA ASN A 322 1.62 -11.72 17.47
C ASN A 322 0.13 -11.57 17.84
N ALA A 323 -0.78 -12.31 17.20
CA ALA A 323 -2.23 -12.20 17.43
C ALA A 323 -2.68 -12.72 18.80
N ALA A 324 -1.83 -13.45 19.53
CA ALA A 324 -2.14 -13.90 20.89
C ALA A 324 -2.54 -12.71 21.78
N ASN A 325 -3.74 -12.82 22.36
CA ASN A 325 -4.43 -11.80 23.19
C ASN A 325 -4.74 -10.47 22.50
N ALA A 326 -4.42 -10.32 21.20
CA ALA A 326 -4.90 -9.18 20.43
C ALA A 326 -6.39 -9.34 20.13
N THR A 327 -7.10 -8.22 20.09
CA THR A 327 -8.58 -8.20 19.92
C THR A 327 -9.01 -7.26 18.80
N LEU A 328 -8.06 -6.64 18.10
CA LEU A 328 -8.29 -5.64 17.08
C LEU A 328 -7.06 -5.54 16.17
N ALA A 329 -7.30 -5.42 14.87
CA ALA A 329 -6.30 -5.09 13.87
C ALA A 329 -6.73 -3.85 13.06
N PHE A 330 -5.75 -3.07 12.58
CA PHE A 330 -5.95 -1.94 11.68
C PHE A 330 -5.13 -2.11 10.41
N PHE A 331 -5.77 -1.95 9.24
CA PHE A 331 -5.12 -1.74 7.94
C PHE A 331 -5.41 -0.32 7.48
N ASP A 332 -4.47 0.60 7.72
CA ASP A 332 -4.70 2.03 7.61
C ASP A 332 -4.50 2.59 6.18
N GLY A 333 -5.17 1.96 5.20
CA GLY A 333 -5.22 2.39 3.80
C GLY A 333 -4.10 1.81 2.93
N ASP A 334 -4.26 2.00 1.62
CA ASP A 334 -3.48 1.36 0.56
C ASP A 334 -3.43 -0.16 0.75
N LEU A 335 -4.62 -0.75 0.66
CA LEU A 335 -4.91 -2.09 1.11
C LEU A 335 -4.30 -3.13 0.17
N SER A 336 -4.76 -3.13 -1.08
CA SER A 336 -4.35 -4.12 -2.08
C SER A 336 -3.35 -3.56 -3.06
N TYR A 337 -3.39 -2.26 -3.37
CA TYR A 337 -2.80 -1.74 -4.61
C TYR A 337 -3.33 -2.40 -5.87
N ALA A 338 -4.60 -2.84 -5.87
CA ALA A 338 -5.26 -3.39 -7.06
C ALA A 338 -5.22 -2.42 -8.25
N ARG A 339 -5.41 -1.12 -7.99
CA ARG A 339 -5.27 -0.05 -9.00
C ARG A 339 -6.02 -0.38 -10.30
N GLY A 340 -7.21 -0.96 -10.18
CA GLY A 340 -8.07 -1.35 -11.30
C GLY A 340 -7.90 -2.79 -11.78
N PHE A 341 -6.95 -3.58 -11.26
CA PHE A 341 -6.80 -5.00 -11.55
C PHE A 341 -7.51 -5.85 -10.48
N GLY A 342 -8.78 -6.18 -10.74
CA GLY A 342 -9.68 -6.79 -9.74
C GLY A 342 -9.22 -8.13 -9.14
N THR A 343 -8.26 -8.83 -9.76
CA THR A 343 -7.65 -10.07 -9.24
C THR A 343 -6.95 -9.84 -7.91
N GLN A 344 -6.29 -8.69 -7.77
CA GLN A 344 -5.39 -8.36 -6.66
C GLN A 344 -6.16 -8.15 -5.35
N TRP A 345 -7.41 -7.68 -5.43
CA TRP A 345 -8.32 -7.68 -4.28
C TRP A 345 -8.54 -9.09 -3.72
N ASP A 346 -8.74 -10.08 -4.59
CA ASP A 346 -8.91 -11.46 -4.14
C ASP A 346 -7.61 -12.01 -3.52
N VAL A 347 -6.43 -11.68 -4.07
CA VAL A 347 -5.14 -12.08 -3.49
C VAL A 347 -4.92 -11.47 -2.09
N LEU A 348 -5.24 -10.18 -1.90
CA LEU A 348 -5.22 -9.54 -0.58
C LEU A 348 -6.13 -10.29 0.40
N PHE A 349 -7.37 -10.58 0.00
CA PHE A 349 -8.31 -11.26 0.89
C PHE A 349 -7.84 -12.65 1.29
N ASP A 350 -7.23 -13.41 0.37
CA ASP A 350 -6.62 -14.70 0.67
C ASP A 350 -5.46 -14.57 1.66
N GLN A 351 -4.60 -13.55 1.48
CA GLN A 351 -3.47 -13.27 2.36
C GLN A 351 -3.93 -12.88 3.76
N ALA A 352 -4.93 -11.99 3.88
CA ALA A 352 -5.39 -11.42 5.14
C ALA A 352 -6.38 -12.31 5.91
N GLN A 353 -7.05 -13.27 5.25
CA GLN A 353 -8.09 -14.12 5.83
C GLN A 353 -7.65 -14.85 7.13
N PRO A 354 -6.43 -15.40 7.27
CA PRO A 354 -6.00 -16.06 8.50
C PRO A 354 -5.98 -15.15 9.73
N LEU A 355 -5.75 -13.85 9.55
CA LEU A 355 -5.83 -12.84 10.61
C LEU A 355 -7.27 -12.32 10.78
N SER A 356 -7.90 -11.95 9.67
CA SER A 356 -9.17 -11.24 9.66
C SER A 356 -10.37 -12.12 10.04
N THR A 357 -10.23 -13.45 10.05
CA THR A 357 -11.27 -14.35 10.57
C THR A 357 -11.15 -14.64 12.07
N ILE A 358 -10.09 -14.21 12.75
CA ILE A 358 -9.89 -14.47 14.18
C ILE A 358 -9.96 -13.21 15.05
N MET A 359 -9.93 -12.02 14.43
CA MET A 359 -10.13 -10.72 15.07
C MET A 359 -10.70 -9.71 14.07
N PRO A 360 -11.42 -8.67 14.55
CA PRO A 360 -11.87 -7.59 13.67
C PRO A 360 -10.68 -6.84 13.07
N THR A 361 -10.72 -6.66 11.76
CA THR A 361 -9.78 -5.84 11.00
C THR A 361 -10.52 -4.61 10.51
N MET A 362 -10.19 -3.45 11.07
CA MET A 362 -10.78 -2.17 10.71
C MET A 362 -9.89 -1.49 9.66
N VAL A 363 -10.49 -0.79 8.71
CA VAL A 363 -9.75 -0.20 7.59
C VAL A 363 -10.13 1.26 7.36
N VAL A 364 -9.17 2.03 6.86
CA VAL A 364 -9.42 3.29 6.15
C VAL A 364 -9.09 3.13 4.66
N GLU A 365 -9.60 4.02 3.81
CA GLU A 365 -9.18 4.10 2.41
C GLU A 365 -7.93 4.97 2.26
N GLY A 366 -7.02 4.56 1.37
CA GLY A 366 -5.90 5.36 0.89
C GLY A 366 -6.10 5.85 -0.53
N ASN A 367 -5.06 6.47 -1.08
CA ASN A 367 -5.09 7.00 -2.44
C ASN A 367 -5.22 5.91 -3.50
N HIS A 368 -4.62 4.75 -3.28
CA HIS A 368 -4.76 3.63 -4.21
C HIS A 368 -6.13 2.96 -4.19
N GLU A 369 -6.97 3.29 -3.22
CA GLU A 369 -8.38 2.93 -3.24
C GLU A 369 -9.22 4.01 -3.92
N ARG A 370 -8.95 5.29 -3.67
CA ARG A 370 -9.93 6.37 -3.89
C ARG A 370 -9.59 7.37 -4.99
N ASP A 371 -8.31 7.67 -5.24
CA ASP A 371 -7.92 8.81 -6.06
C ASP A 371 -8.19 8.57 -7.55
N GLN A 372 -9.04 9.41 -8.12
CA GLN A 372 -9.39 9.41 -9.54
C GLN A 372 -9.90 10.80 -9.96
N PRO A 373 -9.48 11.35 -11.12
CA PRO A 373 -9.86 12.70 -11.49
C PRO A 373 -11.37 12.89 -11.62
N HIS A 374 -11.86 14.05 -11.15
CA HIS A 374 -13.27 14.45 -11.24
C HIS A 374 -14.26 13.61 -10.41
N THR A 375 -13.78 12.82 -9.44
CA THR A 375 -14.65 11.97 -8.62
C THR A 375 -14.96 12.54 -7.22
N GLY A 376 -14.64 13.81 -6.96
CA GLY A 376 -15.04 14.53 -5.73
C GLY A 376 -14.03 14.53 -4.60
N ASP A 377 -12.74 14.46 -4.92
CA ASP A 377 -11.63 14.56 -3.97
C ASP A 377 -11.30 16.00 -3.53
N ARG A 378 -10.57 16.12 -2.42
CA ARG A 378 -10.10 17.39 -1.86
C ARG A 378 -8.93 17.99 -2.64
N PHE A 379 -8.09 17.16 -3.22
CA PHE A 379 -6.84 17.57 -3.85
C PHE A 379 -7.00 17.98 -5.32
N GLN A 380 -8.22 18.03 -5.85
CA GLN A 380 -8.48 18.13 -7.29
C GLN A 380 -7.64 17.10 -8.04
N ASN A 381 -7.61 15.90 -7.49
CA ASN A 381 -6.56 14.94 -7.70
C ASN A 381 -6.48 14.63 -9.18
N THR A 382 -5.42 15.11 -9.80
CA THR A 382 -5.04 14.72 -11.16
C THR A 382 -4.43 13.32 -11.16
N GLY A 383 -4.16 12.76 -9.98
CA GLY A 383 -3.70 11.42 -9.75
C GLY A 383 -4.75 10.40 -10.17
N THR A 384 -4.22 9.27 -10.60
CA THR A 384 -4.95 8.10 -11.13
C THR A 384 -4.56 6.88 -10.33
N ASP A 385 -4.20 7.09 -9.05
CA ASP A 385 -3.58 6.10 -8.18
C ASP A 385 -4.50 4.88 -7.99
N SER A 386 -5.82 5.08 -7.96
CA SER A 386 -6.79 3.99 -7.88
C SER A 386 -6.98 3.21 -9.19
N GLY A 387 -6.40 3.68 -10.30
CA GLY A 387 -6.55 3.06 -11.62
C GLY A 387 -8.01 2.94 -12.08
N GLY A 388 -8.84 3.94 -11.72
CA GLY A 388 -10.25 3.98 -12.08
C GLY A 388 -11.20 3.31 -11.09
N GLU A 389 -10.72 2.79 -9.95
CA GLU A 389 -11.56 2.16 -8.93
C GLU A 389 -12.41 3.16 -8.13
N CYS A 390 -11.89 4.36 -7.88
CA CYS A 390 -12.58 5.48 -7.24
C CYS A 390 -13.34 5.12 -5.94
N GLY A 391 -12.79 4.21 -5.14
CA GLY A 391 -13.29 3.77 -3.84
C GLY A 391 -14.33 2.65 -3.90
N VAL A 392 -14.86 2.33 -5.09
CA VAL A 392 -16.00 1.39 -5.25
C VAL A 392 -15.72 0.00 -4.69
N PRO A 393 -14.58 -0.65 -5.02
CA PRO A 393 -14.26 -1.94 -4.43
C PRO A 393 -14.12 -1.85 -2.91
N THR A 394 -13.47 -0.80 -2.39
CA THR A 394 -13.19 -0.64 -0.96
C THR A 394 -14.46 -0.58 -0.13
N TYR A 395 -15.37 0.36 -0.37
CA TYR A 395 -16.56 0.50 0.49
C TYR A 395 -17.61 -0.61 0.31
N LEU A 396 -17.57 -1.35 -0.82
CA LEU A 396 -18.48 -2.49 -1.04
C LEU A 396 -17.92 -3.80 -0.49
N ARG A 397 -16.59 -3.97 -0.51
CA ARG A 397 -15.92 -5.17 -0.02
C ARG A 397 -15.51 -5.08 1.45
N TYR A 398 -15.28 -3.88 1.98
CA TYR A 398 -15.10 -3.56 3.40
C TYR A 398 -16.22 -2.65 3.92
N GLN A 399 -17.32 -3.27 4.35
CA GLN A 399 -18.45 -2.62 5.01
C GLN A 399 -18.11 -2.34 6.48
N MET A 400 -17.51 -1.17 6.69
CA MET A 400 -17.18 -0.64 8.01
C MET A 400 -18.43 -0.01 8.68
N PRO A 401 -18.41 0.31 9.99
CA PRO A 401 -19.54 0.91 10.71
C PRO A 401 -19.72 2.39 10.35
N ALA A 402 -19.84 2.66 9.06
CA ALA A 402 -20.00 3.97 8.45
C ALA A 402 -21.31 4.03 7.67
N ASP A 403 -21.74 5.25 7.38
CA ASP A 403 -22.79 5.49 6.38
C ASP A 403 -22.37 4.91 5.03
N PHE A 404 -23.31 4.29 4.30
CA PHE A 404 -23.01 3.67 3.00
C PHE A 404 -22.33 4.65 2.02
N GLY A 405 -21.21 4.23 1.44
CA GLY A 405 -20.41 5.04 0.52
C GLY A 405 -19.50 6.08 1.21
N ARG A 406 -19.29 5.96 2.53
CA ARG A 406 -18.34 6.76 3.30
C ARG A 406 -17.44 5.81 4.10
N LEU A 407 -16.16 6.15 4.23
CA LEU A 407 -15.19 5.41 5.04
C LEU A 407 -14.59 6.31 6.14
N TRP A 408 -15.45 7.05 6.83
CA TRP A 408 -15.14 7.70 8.10
C TRP A 408 -16.17 7.31 9.15
N TYR A 409 -15.70 6.92 10.33
CA TYR A 409 -16.50 6.31 11.40
C TYR A 409 -15.71 6.27 12.71
N SER A 410 -16.37 5.93 13.81
CA SER A 410 -15.73 5.78 15.11
C SER A 410 -16.35 4.62 15.92
N PHE A 411 -15.61 4.12 16.90
CA PHE A 411 -16.09 3.11 17.84
C PHE A 411 -15.26 3.09 19.12
N ASP A 412 -15.85 2.56 20.19
CA ASP A 412 -15.14 2.29 21.43
C ASP A 412 -14.71 0.82 21.51
N HIS A 413 -13.50 0.57 21.99
CA HIS A 413 -13.00 -0.78 22.26
C HIS A 413 -12.10 -0.78 23.50
N GLY A 414 -12.53 -1.45 24.56
CA GLY A 414 -11.85 -1.41 25.86
C GLY A 414 -11.72 0.02 26.42
N PRO A 415 -10.51 0.48 26.83
CA PRO A 415 -10.31 1.81 27.40
C PRO A 415 -10.05 2.90 26.34
N ALA A 416 -10.24 2.59 25.06
CA ALA A 416 -9.90 3.46 23.94
C ALA A 416 -11.08 3.75 23.03
N HIS A 417 -11.16 5.00 22.59
CA HIS A 417 -12.01 5.46 21.51
C HIS A 417 -11.17 5.58 20.23
N PHE A 418 -11.67 5.01 19.14
CA PHE A 418 -11.02 5.01 17.84
C PHE A 418 -11.84 5.82 16.84
N LEU A 419 -11.19 6.78 16.19
CA LEU A 419 -11.77 7.56 15.09
C LEU A 419 -11.02 7.20 13.81
N GLN A 420 -11.76 6.94 12.74
CA GLN A 420 -11.26 6.68 11.40
C GLN A 420 -11.80 7.72 10.43
N TYR A 421 -10.91 8.27 9.60
CA TYR A 421 -11.26 9.27 8.60
C TYR A 421 -10.53 9.03 7.29
N SER A 422 -11.15 9.47 6.20
CA SER A 422 -10.60 9.43 4.85
C SER A 422 -9.79 10.69 4.58
N THR A 423 -8.53 10.51 4.20
CA THR A 423 -7.65 11.59 3.78
C THR A 423 -7.86 11.96 2.31
N GLU A 424 -8.67 11.22 1.55
CA GLU A 424 -8.81 11.38 0.10
C GLU A 424 -10.03 12.22 -0.29
N VAL A 425 -10.97 12.37 0.63
CA VAL A 425 -12.18 13.19 0.48
C VAL A 425 -12.10 14.48 1.30
N ASP A 426 -13.01 15.41 1.04
CA ASP A 426 -12.95 16.73 1.68
C ASP A 426 -13.03 16.66 3.21
N PHE A 427 -11.95 17.11 3.86
CA PHE A 427 -11.81 17.25 5.30
C PHE A 427 -11.65 18.73 5.75
N SER A 428 -11.97 19.71 4.88
CA SER A 428 -11.89 21.13 5.28
C SER A 428 -12.86 21.48 6.40
N PRO A 429 -12.55 22.51 7.20
CA PRO A 429 -13.53 23.13 8.08
C PRO A 429 -14.86 23.41 7.38
N GLY A 430 -15.95 22.83 7.89
CA GLY A 430 -17.31 22.92 7.34
C GLY A 430 -17.68 21.83 6.32
N SER A 431 -16.76 20.93 5.99
CA SER A 431 -17.07 19.70 5.24
C SER A 431 -17.83 18.69 6.13
N PRO A 432 -18.63 17.77 5.54
CA PRO A 432 -19.32 16.73 6.31
C PRO A 432 -18.40 15.88 7.18
N GLN A 433 -17.19 15.58 6.69
CA GLN A 433 -16.21 14.77 7.42
C GLN A 433 -15.57 15.57 8.57
N HIS A 434 -15.19 16.83 8.35
CA HIS A 434 -14.66 17.66 9.44
C HIS A 434 -15.71 17.87 10.55
N ASP A 435 -16.97 18.09 10.18
CA ASP A 435 -18.07 18.22 11.13
C ASP A 435 -18.30 16.92 11.92
N PHE A 436 -18.17 15.76 11.26
CA PHE A 436 -18.18 14.46 11.92
C PHE A 436 -17.03 14.34 12.93
N ILE A 437 -15.79 14.62 12.52
CA ILE A 437 -14.61 14.54 13.39
C ILE A 437 -14.77 15.43 14.62
N LEU A 438 -15.21 16.69 14.42
CA LEU A 438 -15.44 17.63 15.52
C LEU A 438 -16.50 17.11 16.49
N GLN A 439 -17.65 16.65 15.99
CA GLN A 439 -18.76 16.17 16.83
C GLN A 439 -18.40 14.91 17.58
N ASP A 440 -17.71 13.98 16.93
CA ASP A 440 -17.25 12.72 17.50
C ASP A 440 -16.29 12.98 18.66
N LEU A 441 -15.23 13.75 18.43
CA LEU A 441 -14.25 14.12 19.46
C LEU A 441 -14.87 14.89 20.64
N GLN A 442 -15.89 15.72 20.40
CA GLN A 442 -16.65 16.41 21.45
C GLN A 442 -17.47 15.46 22.31
N SER A 443 -17.88 14.31 21.77
CA SER A 443 -18.79 13.37 22.41
C SER A 443 -18.09 12.35 23.31
N VAL A 444 -16.76 12.19 23.17
CA VAL A 444 -15.99 11.18 23.90
C VAL A 444 -16.02 11.42 25.41
N ASP A 445 -16.57 10.48 26.18
CA ASP A 445 -16.45 10.47 27.63
C ASP A 445 -15.10 9.88 28.05
N ARG A 446 -14.14 10.76 28.30
CA ARG A 446 -12.76 10.41 28.68
C ARG A 446 -12.64 9.75 30.07
N SER A 447 -13.73 9.66 30.84
CA SER A 447 -13.77 8.84 32.06
C SER A 447 -14.06 7.36 31.77
N VAL A 448 -14.64 7.07 30.60
CA VAL A 448 -14.91 5.72 30.09
C VAL A 448 -13.79 5.27 29.17
N THR A 449 -13.45 6.08 28.17
CA THR A 449 -12.37 5.83 27.20
C THR A 449 -11.29 6.89 27.36
N PRO A 450 -10.36 6.73 28.32
CA PRO A 450 -9.31 7.72 28.53
C PRO A 450 -8.44 7.95 27.30
N TRP A 451 -8.30 6.98 26.39
CA TRP A 451 -7.47 7.08 25.20
C TRP A 451 -8.27 7.41 23.94
N VAL A 452 -7.78 8.33 23.12
CA VAL A 452 -8.32 8.63 21.80
C VAL A 452 -7.23 8.42 20.77
N ILE A 453 -7.46 7.48 19.84
CA ILE A 453 -6.56 7.16 18.74
C ILE A 453 -7.26 7.47 17.42
N VAL A 454 -6.61 8.27 16.57
CA VAL A 454 -7.17 8.69 15.28
C VAL A 454 -6.38 8.05 14.15
N ASN A 455 -7.05 7.46 13.18
CA ASN A 455 -6.43 6.73 12.06
C ASN A 455 -6.93 7.33 10.75
N GLY A 456 -6.00 7.61 9.83
CA GLY A 456 -6.28 8.07 8.48
C GLY A 456 -5.05 7.82 7.61
N HIS A 457 -5.20 7.76 6.30
CA HIS A 457 -4.13 7.20 5.46
C HIS A 457 -2.94 8.15 5.27
N ARG A 458 -3.14 9.36 4.72
CA ARG A 458 -2.05 10.31 4.49
C ARG A 458 -1.62 11.02 5.79
N PRO A 459 -0.31 11.19 6.05
CA PRO A 459 0.18 11.62 7.34
C PRO A 459 0.08 13.14 7.59
N ILE A 460 -0.33 13.53 8.80
CA ILE A 460 -0.33 14.92 9.29
C ILE A 460 1.10 15.47 9.46
N TYR A 461 2.05 14.60 9.80
CA TYR A 461 3.47 14.90 9.90
C TYR A 461 4.26 13.83 9.14
N THR A 462 5.10 14.24 8.21
CA THR A 462 5.90 13.33 7.38
C THR A 462 7.38 13.72 7.33
N PRO A 463 8.32 12.76 7.40
CA PRO A 463 9.73 13.00 7.11
C PRO A 463 10.06 12.93 5.61
N SER A 464 9.09 12.55 4.77
CA SER A 464 9.24 12.42 3.32
C SER A 464 9.30 13.78 2.62
N LEU A 465 10.12 13.83 1.57
CA LEU A 465 10.20 14.94 0.64
C LEU A 465 9.58 14.59 -0.72
N SER A 466 8.89 13.45 -0.83
CA SER A 466 8.48 12.88 -2.12
C SER A 466 7.46 13.74 -2.86
N ALA A 467 7.54 13.64 -4.19
CA ALA A 467 6.74 14.37 -5.17
C ALA A 467 6.89 15.91 -5.14
N VAL A 468 6.29 16.57 -6.12
CA VAL A 468 6.31 18.03 -6.32
C VAL A 468 4.92 18.56 -6.64
N GLY A 469 4.68 19.83 -6.32
CA GLY A 469 3.39 20.48 -6.57
C GLY A 469 2.31 20.16 -5.52
N PRO A 470 1.02 20.36 -5.85
CA PRO A 470 -0.09 20.27 -4.89
C PRO A 470 -0.29 18.91 -4.21
N GLY A 471 0.16 17.83 -4.85
CA GLY A 471 0.06 16.46 -4.31
C GLY A 471 1.33 15.97 -3.59
N SER A 472 2.31 16.85 -3.33
CA SER A 472 3.50 16.41 -2.58
C SER A 472 3.18 16.12 -1.11
N ASP A 473 3.91 15.18 -0.52
CA ASP A 473 3.67 14.73 0.85
C ASP A 473 3.69 15.90 1.85
N LEU A 474 4.59 16.87 1.66
CA LEU A 474 4.68 18.06 2.51
C LEU A 474 3.48 19.00 2.35
N VAL A 475 2.94 19.13 1.15
CA VAL A 475 1.77 19.98 0.88
C VAL A 475 0.52 19.37 1.49
N VAL A 476 0.32 18.06 1.30
CA VAL A 476 -0.80 17.33 1.89
C VAL A 476 -0.72 17.34 3.42
N ALA A 477 0.45 17.05 3.99
CA ALA A 477 0.65 17.10 5.43
C ALA A 477 0.38 18.49 6.01
N ARG A 478 0.70 19.57 5.28
CA ARG A 478 0.35 20.94 5.69
C ARG A 478 -1.15 21.16 5.68
N ASP A 479 -1.83 20.77 4.60
CA ASP A 479 -3.28 20.95 4.48
C ASP A 479 -4.05 20.17 5.55
N LEU A 480 -3.61 18.95 5.87
CA LEU A 480 -4.14 18.17 7.00
C LEU A 480 -3.91 18.85 8.35
N ARG A 481 -2.73 19.41 8.61
CA ARG A 481 -2.46 20.19 9.84
C ARG A 481 -3.32 21.44 9.93
N ASP A 482 -3.50 22.14 8.82
CA ASP A 482 -4.31 23.36 8.77
C ASP A 482 -5.79 23.06 9.08
N ALA A 483 -6.29 21.89 8.65
CA ALA A 483 -7.67 21.47 8.88
C ALA A 483 -7.91 20.81 10.25
N LEU A 484 -7.00 19.97 10.75
CA LEU A 484 -7.30 19.02 11.82
C LEU A 484 -6.44 19.17 13.09
N GLU A 485 -5.24 19.76 13.02
CA GLU A 485 -4.31 19.79 14.16
C GLU A 485 -4.91 20.49 15.39
N ASP A 486 -5.61 21.61 15.17
CA ASP A 486 -6.26 22.36 16.25
C ASP A 486 -7.35 21.54 16.95
N LEU A 487 -8.11 20.73 16.20
CA LEU A 487 -9.10 19.82 16.77
C LEU A 487 -8.44 18.73 17.59
N PHE A 488 -7.43 18.08 17.02
CA PHE A 488 -6.73 16.96 17.68
C PHE A 488 -6.03 17.42 18.95
N PHE A 489 -5.43 18.61 18.92
CA PHE A 489 -4.83 19.23 20.10
C PHE A 489 -5.90 19.60 21.14
N THR A 490 -6.97 20.29 20.73
CA THR A 490 -8.02 20.78 21.64
C THR A 490 -8.72 19.63 22.36
N TYR A 491 -9.08 18.56 21.65
CA TYR A 491 -9.74 17.39 22.25
C TYR A 491 -8.77 16.33 22.76
N GLN A 492 -7.47 16.66 22.84
CA GLN A 492 -6.43 15.83 23.44
C GLN A 492 -6.42 14.40 22.87
N VAL A 493 -6.37 14.31 21.54
CA VAL A 493 -6.01 13.07 20.83
C VAL A 493 -4.63 12.64 21.32
N ASP A 494 -4.47 11.35 21.58
CA ASP A 494 -3.23 10.83 22.17
C ASP A 494 -2.23 10.41 21.10
N MET A 495 -2.72 9.68 20.10
CA MET A 495 -1.92 9.08 19.05
C MET A 495 -2.67 9.16 17.72
N THR A 496 -1.98 9.53 16.64
CA THR A 496 -2.49 9.32 15.29
C THR A 496 -1.70 8.23 14.57
N LEU A 497 -2.38 7.38 13.82
CA LEU A 497 -1.78 6.39 12.92
C LEU A 497 -2.05 6.80 11.47
N SER A 498 -1.06 6.60 10.61
CA SER A 498 -1.13 6.89 9.18
C SER A 498 -0.19 6.01 8.37
N GLY A 499 -0.47 5.87 7.08
CA GLY A 499 0.33 5.16 6.08
C GLY A 499 0.93 6.11 5.05
N HIS A 500 0.76 5.76 3.76
CA HIS A 500 1.13 6.46 2.53
C HIS A 500 2.64 6.61 2.30
N VAL A 501 3.37 6.99 3.34
CA VAL A 501 4.82 7.10 3.29
C VAL A 501 5.41 5.80 3.81
N HIS A 502 6.06 5.05 2.93
CA HIS A 502 6.46 3.68 3.21
C HIS A 502 7.72 3.57 4.07
N LEU A 503 7.60 3.99 5.32
CA LEU A 503 8.60 3.89 6.38
C LEU A 503 7.88 3.94 7.72
N TYR A 504 8.60 3.62 8.79
CA TYR A 504 8.16 3.96 10.12
C TYR A 504 8.68 5.33 10.52
N SER A 505 7.83 6.18 11.08
CA SER A 505 8.29 7.35 11.83
C SER A 505 7.37 7.68 12.99
N ARG A 506 7.93 8.30 14.02
CA ARG A 506 7.18 8.79 15.17
C ARG A 506 7.63 10.17 15.58
N THR A 507 6.68 11.04 15.86
CA THR A 507 6.97 12.38 16.41
C THR A 507 7.14 12.36 17.94
N CYS A 508 7.77 13.39 18.49
CA CYS A 508 7.49 13.81 19.87
C CYS A 508 6.01 14.25 19.99
N PRO A 509 5.46 14.46 21.20
CA PRO A 509 4.22 15.23 21.35
C PRO A 509 4.41 16.60 20.68
N VAL A 510 3.72 16.87 19.58
CA VAL A 510 4.06 17.98 18.68
C VAL A 510 2.84 18.87 18.41
N LEU A 511 3.08 20.17 18.38
CA LEU A 511 2.09 21.17 17.95
C LEU A 511 2.83 22.19 17.08
N ARG A 512 2.31 22.42 15.86
CA ARG A 512 2.90 23.35 14.88
C ARG A 512 4.41 23.11 14.72
N LYS A 513 4.80 21.86 14.47
CA LYS A 513 6.20 21.41 14.30
C LYS A 513 7.13 21.63 15.52
N LEU A 514 6.60 22.01 16.68
CA LEU A 514 7.37 22.17 17.91
C LEU A 514 7.00 21.10 18.94
N CYS A 515 8.02 20.40 19.46
CA CYS A 515 7.83 19.47 20.56
C CYS A 515 7.29 20.19 21.79
N GLN A 516 6.28 19.59 22.40
CA GLN A 516 5.61 20.11 23.58
C GLN A 516 6.05 19.33 24.81
N GLU A 517 6.43 20.08 25.85
CA GLU A 517 6.71 19.51 27.16
C GLU A 517 5.47 18.82 27.74
N ALA A 518 5.70 17.72 28.46
CA ALA A 518 4.66 17.02 29.19
C ALA A 518 3.92 17.97 30.15
N ARG A 519 2.65 17.65 30.43
CA ARG A 519 1.90 18.32 31.48
C ARG A 519 2.50 17.97 32.85
N ALA A 520 2.18 18.77 33.87
CA ALA A 520 2.68 18.56 35.23
C ALA A 520 2.29 17.20 35.83
N ASP A 521 1.24 16.58 35.29
CA ASP A 521 0.75 15.26 35.67
C ASP A 521 1.43 14.10 34.89
N GLY A 522 2.41 14.40 34.05
CA GLY A 522 3.13 13.44 33.21
C GLY A 522 2.44 13.09 31.89
N SER A 523 1.22 13.57 31.64
CA SER A 523 0.51 13.30 30.38
C SER A 523 1.07 14.12 29.21
N ALA A 524 1.01 13.55 28.00
CA ALA A 524 1.41 14.24 26.78
C ALA A 524 0.53 15.48 26.55
N ARG A 525 1.15 16.63 26.28
CA ARG A 525 0.43 17.89 26.04
C ARG A 525 -0.22 17.93 24.66
N ALA A 526 0.41 17.32 23.67
CA ALA A 526 -0.05 17.27 22.28
C ALA A 526 -0.08 15.82 21.79
N PRO A 527 -0.78 15.53 20.68
CA PRO A 527 -0.74 14.21 20.06
C PRO A 527 0.68 13.83 19.64
N ILE A 528 0.98 12.53 19.68
CA ILE A 528 2.07 11.97 18.88
C ILE A 528 1.51 11.49 17.54
N HIS A 529 2.30 11.59 16.48
CA HIS A 529 1.92 11.15 15.15
C HIS A 529 2.85 10.03 14.70
N LEU A 530 2.27 8.92 14.26
CA LEU A 530 3.01 7.79 13.71
C LEU A 530 2.67 7.63 12.22
N VAL A 531 3.72 7.38 11.46
CA VAL A 531 3.63 6.79 10.12
C VAL A 531 4.02 5.32 10.25
N ILE A 532 3.14 4.43 9.82
CA ILE A 532 3.26 2.97 9.84
C ILE A 532 3.05 2.37 8.43
N GLY A 533 3.39 3.14 7.40
CA GLY A 533 3.24 2.75 5.98
C GLY A 533 4.28 1.75 5.49
N ASN A 534 5.06 1.18 6.39
CA ASN A 534 6.08 0.18 6.09
C ASN A 534 5.50 -1.25 6.06
N GLY A 535 4.22 -1.43 5.72
CA GLY A 535 3.53 -2.73 5.83
C GLY A 535 3.86 -3.75 4.73
N GLY A 536 4.45 -3.33 3.61
CA GLY A 536 4.82 -4.24 2.53
C GLY A 536 5.10 -3.55 1.20
N GLN A 537 4.60 -2.32 1.02
CA GLN A 537 4.89 -1.54 -0.16
C GLN A 537 6.29 -0.90 -0.14
N TRP A 538 6.85 -0.65 -1.33
CA TRP A 538 8.22 -0.22 -1.54
C TRP A 538 8.68 0.95 -0.68
N LEU A 539 9.79 0.78 0.03
CA LEU A 539 10.22 1.72 1.04
C LEU A 539 10.49 3.13 0.49
N THR A 540 10.11 4.15 1.27
CA THR A 540 10.39 5.54 0.93
C THR A 540 11.76 5.95 1.44
N TYR A 541 12.72 6.10 0.52
CA TYR A 541 14.08 6.54 0.83
C TYR A 541 14.28 8.06 0.75
N PHE A 542 13.33 8.78 0.14
CA PHE A 542 13.44 10.22 -0.06
C PHE A 542 12.95 11.01 1.15
N VAL A 543 13.78 11.03 2.19
CA VAL A 543 13.53 11.69 3.47
C VAL A 543 14.38 12.93 3.67
N HIS A 544 13.98 13.82 4.59
CA HIS A 544 14.72 15.04 4.86
C HIS A 544 16.16 14.74 5.33
N PRO A 545 17.21 15.33 4.71
CA PRO A 545 18.60 14.97 4.96
C PRO A 545 19.10 15.33 6.37
N SER A 546 18.41 16.27 7.04
CA SER A 546 18.62 16.61 8.45
C SER A 546 17.29 16.45 9.17
N MET A 547 17.02 15.27 9.73
CA MET A 547 15.72 14.98 10.33
C MET A 547 15.28 16.10 11.28
N PRO A 548 14.07 16.67 11.07
CA PRO A 548 13.56 17.70 11.97
C PRO A 548 13.52 17.20 13.42
N PRO A 549 13.83 18.05 14.42
CA PRO A 549 13.95 17.61 15.82
C PRO A 549 12.69 16.96 16.40
N TYR A 550 11.52 17.21 15.79
CA TYR A 550 10.25 16.62 16.19
C TYR A 550 10.02 15.19 15.70
N PHE A 551 10.93 14.61 14.90
CA PHE A 551 10.97 13.19 14.55
C PHE A 551 12.08 12.47 15.34
N PRO A 552 11.84 12.09 16.60
CA PRO A 552 12.82 11.35 17.40
C PRO A 552 13.18 9.98 16.82
N ASN A 553 12.28 9.34 16.06
CA ASN A 553 12.54 8.03 15.46
C ASN A 553 11.99 7.96 14.02
N VAL A 554 12.83 7.43 13.13
CA VAL A 554 12.52 7.08 11.75
C VAL A 554 13.24 5.78 11.43
N ALA A 555 12.54 4.80 10.88
CA ALA A 555 13.12 3.55 10.40
C ALA A 555 12.62 3.26 8.99
N ILE A 556 13.55 3.06 8.06
CA ILE A 556 13.25 2.70 6.67
C ILE A 556 13.43 1.18 6.56
N GLU A 557 12.43 0.45 7.03
CA GLU A 557 12.38 -1.01 7.06
C GLU A 557 10.92 -1.45 7.20
N HIS A 558 10.53 -2.58 6.59
CA HIS A 558 9.16 -3.07 6.73
C HIS A 558 8.86 -3.55 8.15
N GLY A 559 7.59 -3.49 8.55
CA GLY A 559 7.20 -3.85 9.90
C GLY A 559 5.72 -3.65 10.19
N TYR A 560 5.36 -3.89 11.43
CA TYR A 560 4.00 -3.67 11.95
C TYR A 560 4.05 -3.20 13.39
N LEU A 561 3.06 -2.40 13.75
CA LEU A 561 2.89 -1.84 15.09
C LEU A 561 2.13 -2.84 15.97
N VAL A 562 2.63 -3.04 17.19
CA VAL A 562 1.92 -3.74 18.25
C VAL A 562 1.79 -2.80 19.43
N TYR A 563 0.57 -2.57 19.92
CA TYR A 563 0.39 -1.71 21.09
C TYR A 563 -0.66 -2.26 22.06
N THR A 564 -0.44 -1.99 23.35
CA THR A 564 -1.35 -2.30 24.43
C THR A 564 -1.84 -1.02 25.09
N VAL A 565 -3.10 -1.02 25.49
CA VAL A 565 -3.74 0.13 26.12
C VAL A 565 -4.50 -0.33 27.35
N ASN A 566 -4.20 0.27 28.50
CA ASN A 566 -4.97 0.15 29.74
C ASN A 566 -5.30 1.54 30.31
N ARG A 567 -5.93 1.63 31.49
CA ARG A 567 -6.32 2.90 32.12
C ARG A 567 -5.28 4.02 32.05
N THR A 568 -4.02 3.70 32.34
CA THR A 568 -2.97 4.68 32.63
C THR A 568 -1.81 4.66 31.65
N THR A 569 -1.71 3.63 30.82
CA THR A 569 -0.57 3.44 29.94
C THR A 569 -1.00 2.95 28.56
N LEU A 570 -0.44 3.58 27.54
CA LEU A 570 -0.37 3.05 26.18
C LEU A 570 1.09 2.69 25.92
N SER A 571 1.38 1.43 25.64
CA SER A 571 2.73 0.91 25.33
C SER A 571 2.74 0.38 23.90
N ALA A 572 3.71 0.81 23.09
CA ALA A 572 3.74 0.47 21.68
C ALA A 572 5.15 0.09 21.23
N GLN A 573 5.22 -0.91 20.35
CA GLN A 573 6.45 -1.38 19.72
C GLN A 573 6.24 -1.47 18.21
N MET A 574 7.14 -0.88 17.44
CA MET A 574 7.26 -1.16 16.01
C MET A 574 8.20 -2.36 15.84
N LEU A 575 7.71 -3.44 15.23
CA LEU A 575 8.47 -4.68 15.06
C LEU A 575 8.92 -4.82 13.59
N SER A 576 10.17 -5.21 13.39
CA SER A 576 10.71 -5.60 12.10
C SER A 576 9.97 -6.82 11.55
N TYR A 577 9.66 -6.81 10.26
CA TYR A 577 9.14 -7.97 9.54
C TYR A 577 10.17 -9.11 9.43
N ALA A 578 11.47 -8.78 9.40
CA ALA A 578 12.52 -9.72 9.00
C ALA A 578 12.91 -10.67 10.13
N ASP A 579 13.00 -10.17 11.36
CA ASP A 579 13.44 -10.95 12.52
C ASP A 579 12.64 -10.69 13.81
N GLY A 580 11.65 -9.80 13.76
CA GLY A 580 10.86 -9.39 14.92
C GLY A 580 11.60 -8.47 15.89
N ALA A 581 12.75 -7.90 15.51
CA ALA A 581 13.45 -6.91 16.31
C ALA A 581 12.60 -5.65 16.52
N VAL A 582 12.80 -5.01 17.68
CA VAL A 582 12.09 -3.78 18.02
C VAL A 582 12.79 -2.59 17.35
N LEU A 583 12.13 -1.98 16.36
CA LEU A 583 12.59 -0.77 15.66
C LEU A 583 12.36 0.50 16.49
N ASP A 584 11.29 0.52 17.29
CA ASP A 584 10.99 1.56 18.25
C ASP A 584 10.12 1.02 19.39
N ASP A 585 10.29 1.58 20.59
CA ASP A 585 9.53 1.27 21.81
C ASP A 585 9.22 2.59 22.54
N PHE A 586 7.94 2.84 22.79
CA PHE A 586 7.53 4.04 23.52
C PHE A 586 6.30 3.80 24.39
N GLN A 587 6.11 4.71 25.35
CA GLN A 587 4.96 4.72 26.23
C GLN A 587 4.37 6.11 26.38
N LEU A 588 3.05 6.19 26.43
CA LEU A 588 2.31 7.36 26.90
C LEU A 588 1.70 7.04 28.27
N HIS A 589 1.70 8.03 29.15
CA HIS A 589 1.18 7.89 30.51
C HIS A 589 0.05 8.89 30.79
N LYS A 590 -0.93 8.45 31.56
CA LYS A 590 -1.93 9.28 32.23
C LYS A 590 -2.09 8.81 33.68
N PRO A 591 -2.18 9.73 34.66
CA PRO A 591 -2.52 9.34 36.03
C PRO A 591 -3.93 8.70 36.08
N ALA A 592 -4.18 7.86 37.08
CA ALA A 592 -5.44 7.12 37.18
C ALA A 592 -6.69 8.02 37.34
N ASP A 593 -6.49 9.23 37.87
CA ASP A 593 -7.50 10.28 38.02
C ASP A 593 -7.41 11.37 36.95
N TRP A 594 -6.72 11.11 35.83
CA TRP A 594 -6.62 12.03 34.70
C TRP A 594 -7.99 12.50 34.23
N ARG A 595 -8.06 13.77 33.81
CA ARG A 595 -9.25 14.40 33.24
C ARG A 595 -8.86 15.16 31.99
N ALA A 596 -9.72 15.07 30.99
CA ALA A 596 -9.61 15.94 29.83
C ALA A 596 -9.88 17.40 30.26
N ASP A 597 -9.15 18.31 29.64
CA ASP A 597 -9.25 19.76 29.78
C ASP A 597 -9.25 20.43 28.38
N PRO A 598 -10.31 20.24 27.56
CA PRO A 598 -10.37 20.86 26.24
C PRO A 598 -10.38 22.39 26.30
N ALA A 599 -10.99 22.96 27.34
CA ALA A 599 -11.02 24.41 27.54
C ALA A 599 -9.62 24.98 27.79
N GLY A 600 -8.82 24.31 28.64
CA GLY A 600 -7.44 24.69 28.88
C GLY A 600 -6.54 24.47 27.66
N GLN A 601 -6.76 23.42 26.86
CA GLN A 601 -6.06 23.25 25.58
C GLN A 601 -6.39 24.37 24.59
N ALA A 602 -7.66 24.70 24.41
CA ALA A 602 -8.06 25.79 23.51
C ALA A 602 -7.47 27.14 23.95
N ALA A 603 -7.44 27.42 25.25
CA ALA A 603 -6.80 28.62 25.80
C ALA A 603 -5.28 28.61 25.56
N PHE A 604 -4.60 27.47 25.78
CA PHE A 604 -3.19 27.32 25.48
C PHE A 604 -2.90 27.57 23.99
N LEU A 605 -3.64 26.90 23.10
CA LEU A 605 -3.50 27.04 21.66
C LEU A 605 -3.66 28.50 21.20
N SER A 606 -4.68 29.19 21.72
CA SER A 606 -4.87 30.62 21.44
C SER A 606 -3.69 31.49 21.87
N SER A 607 -3.04 31.17 23.00
CA SER A 607 -1.86 31.90 23.48
C SER A 607 -0.60 31.52 22.69
N PHE A 608 -0.44 30.24 22.39
CA PHE A 608 0.68 29.69 21.65
C PHE A 608 0.75 30.28 20.25
N ASN A 609 -0.39 30.35 19.54
CA ASN A 609 -0.49 30.95 18.20
C ASN A 609 -0.12 32.43 18.15
N GLN A 610 -0.21 33.18 19.25
CA GLN A 610 0.22 34.58 19.30
C GLN A 610 1.74 34.74 19.39
N THR A 611 2.42 33.73 19.93
CA THR A 611 3.88 33.73 20.17
C THR A 611 4.66 32.84 19.21
N TYR A 612 3.95 31.99 18.46
CA TYR A 612 4.54 31.09 17.48
C TYR A 612 5.03 31.89 16.27
N GLU A 613 6.31 31.72 15.95
CA GLU A 613 6.92 32.21 14.72
C GLU A 613 7.49 31.00 13.98
N GLU A 614 7.05 30.78 12.74
CA GLU A 614 7.55 29.68 11.92
C GLU A 614 9.06 29.89 11.66
N SER A 615 9.87 28.90 12.00
CA SER A 615 11.32 28.98 11.84
C SER A 615 11.76 28.63 10.41
N TRP A 616 12.98 29.04 10.02
CA TRP A 616 13.53 28.77 8.68
C TRP A 616 13.70 27.27 8.37
N LEU A 617 13.74 26.40 9.38
CA LEU A 617 13.78 24.94 9.23
C LEU A 617 12.38 24.34 8.99
N GLU A 618 11.32 25.10 9.26
CA GLU A 618 9.92 24.72 9.07
C GLU A 618 9.38 25.16 7.71
N ASN A 619 10.01 26.16 7.09
CA ASN A 619 9.78 26.58 5.71
C ASN A 619 10.76 25.79 4.83
N PRO A 620 10.33 25.06 3.79
CA PRO A 620 11.24 24.31 2.93
C PRO A 620 12.15 25.30 2.20
N GLY A 621 13.26 25.72 2.82
CA GLY A 621 14.29 26.60 2.26
C GLY A 621 15.09 25.94 1.13
N ILE A 622 14.57 24.85 0.59
CA ILE A 622 15.00 24.23 -0.65
C ILE A 622 14.02 24.73 -1.71
N ASP A 623 14.52 25.55 -2.64
CA ASP A 623 13.81 25.80 -3.89
C ASP A 623 13.63 24.44 -4.59
N LEU A 624 12.42 23.89 -4.48
CA LEU A 624 12.09 22.57 -5.03
C LEU A 624 12.38 22.49 -6.53
N GLY A 625 12.28 23.62 -7.25
CA GLY A 625 12.64 23.69 -8.68
C GLY A 625 14.14 23.59 -8.94
N GLN A 626 15.00 24.01 -8.00
CA GLN A 626 16.45 23.79 -8.10
C GLN A 626 16.84 22.36 -7.72
N LEU A 627 16.18 21.76 -6.73
CA LEU A 627 16.44 20.37 -6.36
C LEU A 627 15.99 19.42 -7.48
N GLU A 628 14.88 19.72 -8.16
CA GLU A 628 14.43 19.04 -9.39
C GLU A 628 15.46 19.12 -10.52
N GLY A 629 16.08 20.29 -10.73
CA GLY A 629 17.11 20.44 -11.76
C GLY A 629 18.35 19.60 -11.49
N ILE A 630 18.74 19.46 -10.22
CA ILE A 630 19.91 18.69 -9.80
C ILE A 630 19.60 17.19 -9.75
N LEU A 631 18.43 16.80 -9.25
CA LEU A 631 18.00 15.40 -9.15
C LEU A 631 17.59 14.82 -10.51
N GLY A 632 16.89 15.60 -11.34
CA GLY A 632 16.60 15.24 -12.72
C GLY A 632 17.89 15.08 -13.54
N ALA A 633 18.90 15.92 -13.30
CA ALA A 633 20.22 15.74 -13.90
C ALA A 633 20.96 14.50 -13.36
N ALA A 634 20.90 14.23 -12.05
CA ALA A 634 21.55 13.05 -11.45
C ALA A 634 20.89 11.73 -11.91
N GLN A 635 19.55 11.70 -11.98
CA GLN A 635 18.79 10.57 -12.51
C GLN A 635 19.02 10.39 -14.01
N ALA A 636 19.07 11.47 -14.79
CA ALA A 636 19.42 11.40 -16.21
C ALA A 636 20.85 10.89 -16.43
N ILE A 637 21.82 11.33 -15.62
CA ILE A 637 23.21 10.86 -15.66
C ILE A 637 23.32 9.38 -15.29
N LEU A 638 22.60 8.94 -14.25
CA LEU A 638 22.58 7.52 -13.83
C LEU A 638 21.86 6.63 -14.85
N ALA A 639 20.82 7.15 -15.51
CA ALA A 639 20.11 6.49 -16.60
C ALA A 639 20.96 6.38 -17.89
N ASP A 640 21.73 7.42 -18.22
CA ASP A 640 22.58 7.45 -19.41
C ASP A 640 23.92 6.72 -19.22
N HIS A 641 24.37 6.51 -17.97
CA HIS A 641 25.67 5.91 -17.64
C HIS A 641 25.59 4.81 -16.54
N PRO A 642 24.85 3.71 -16.78
CA PRO A 642 24.61 2.66 -15.77
C PRO A 642 25.87 1.92 -15.28
N HIS A 643 26.95 1.94 -16.07
CA HIS A 643 28.24 1.31 -15.73
C HIS A 643 28.96 1.98 -14.54
N LEU A 644 28.52 3.16 -14.11
CA LEU A 644 29.01 3.80 -12.88
C LEU A 644 28.65 3.02 -11.61
N LEU A 645 27.72 2.05 -11.70
CA LEU A 645 27.26 1.22 -10.58
C LEU A 645 27.92 -0.18 -10.54
N HIS A 646 28.73 -0.51 -11.55
CA HIS A 646 29.28 -1.85 -11.77
C HIS A 646 30.25 -2.41 -10.67
N PRO A 647 30.86 -1.60 -9.77
CA PRO A 647 31.65 -2.15 -8.65
C PRO A 647 30.82 -2.71 -7.48
N ILE A 648 29.51 -2.44 -7.41
CA ILE A 648 28.68 -2.80 -6.23
C ILE A 648 28.22 -4.26 -6.30
N THR A 649 28.24 -4.89 -7.47
CA THR A 649 27.60 -6.19 -7.73
C THR A 649 28.48 -7.42 -7.47
N ASN A 650 29.67 -7.27 -6.88
CA ASN A 650 30.55 -8.43 -6.72
C ASN A 650 31.41 -8.40 -5.44
N SER A 651 30.77 -8.39 -4.26
CA SER A 651 31.18 -9.19 -3.10
C SER A 651 30.25 -8.94 -1.91
N THR A 652 29.76 -10.03 -1.31
CA THR A 652 29.13 -10.11 0.02
C THR A 652 27.84 -9.32 0.27
N LEU A 653 26.71 -9.85 -0.22
CA LEU A 653 25.46 -9.86 0.53
C LEU A 653 25.58 -10.98 1.59
N PRO A 654 25.87 -10.65 2.86
CA PRO A 654 24.94 -11.06 3.91
C PRO A 654 24.80 -10.09 5.10
N GLN A 655 23.55 -9.97 5.54
CA GLN A 655 23.07 -9.90 6.92
C GLN A 655 23.53 -8.73 7.81
N ASN A 656 22.55 -7.87 8.12
CA ASN A 656 22.57 -6.68 8.98
C ASN A 656 23.29 -5.43 8.46
N SER A 657 22.50 -4.36 8.27
CA SER A 657 22.94 -3.00 8.61
C SER A 657 21.78 -2.02 8.76
N ASN A 658 21.79 -1.32 9.91
CA ASN A 658 21.04 -0.10 10.19
C ASN A 658 21.43 1.01 9.18
N ALA A 659 20.49 1.94 8.93
CA ALA A 659 20.54 3.05 7.97
C ALA A 659 21.75 4.02 8.03
N ALA A 660 22.72 3.83 8.94
CA ALA A 660 23.95 4.61 8.99
C ALA A 660 24.99 4.20 7.91
N ASP A 661 24.87 3.00 7.34
CA ASP A 661 25.87 2.51 6.39
C ASP A 661 25.69 3.04 4.95
N THR A 662 24.50 3.49 4.54
CA THR A 662 24.27 3.91 3.15
C THR A 662 24.88 5.27 2.82
N VAL A 663 24.77 6.25 3.72
CA VAL A 663 25.39 7.59 3.51
C VAL A 663 26.90 7.54 3.72
N GLY A 664 27.38 6.77 4.70
CA GLY A 664 28.82 6.54 4.93
C GLY A 664 29.50 5.87 3.74
N ASN A 665 28.89 4.83 3.19
CA ASN A 665 29.43 4.10 2.04
C ASN A 665 29.33 4.91 0.73
N ILE A 666 28.29 5.70 0.52
CA ILE A 666 28.20 6.61 -0.64
C ILE A 666 29.27 7.72 -0.54
N LEU A 667 29.51 8.27 0.65
CA LEU A 667 30.50 9.33 0.86
C LEU A 667 31.95 8.83 0.83
N GLU A 668 32.24 7.62 1.33
CA GLU A 668 33.56 6.98 1.19
C GLU A 668 33.87 6.61 -0.27
N ASN A 669 32.89 6.14 -1.04
CA ASN A 669 33.07 5.81 -2.46
C ASN A 669 33.23 7.04 -3.37
N LEU A 670 32.66 8.19 -2.99
CA LEU A 670 32.85 9.46 -3.69
C LEU A 670 34.10 10.23 -3.24
N GLN A 671 34.75 9.82 -2.15
CA GLN A 671 35.88 10.51 -1.54
C GLN A 671 37.09 10.76 -2.49
N PRO A 672 37.47 9.85 -3.40
CA PRO A 672 38.55 10.10 -4.37
C PRO A 672 38.18 11.15 -5.42
N PHE A 673 36.90 11.25 -5.79
CA PHE A 673 36.38 12.20 -6.78
C PHE A 673 36.12 13.58 -6.18
N MET A 674 35.73 13.64 -4.91
CA MET A 674 35.54 14.90 -4.18
C MET A 674 36.85 15.70 -4.03
N THR A 675 38.01 15.04 -4.05
CA THR A 675 39.33 15.70 -4.01
C THR A 675 39.69 16.34 -5.36
N VAL A 676 39.22 15.76 -6.46
CA VAL A 676 39.38 16.29 -7.83
C VAL A 676 38.39 17.42 -8.10
N ILE A 677 37.17 17.33 -7.58
CA ILE A 677 36.13 18.37 -7.72
C ILE A 677 36.45 19.59 -6.83
N ARG A 678 37.06 19.41 -5.65
CA ARG A 678 37.38 20.53 -4.73
C ARG A 678 38.61 21.35 -5.10
N ASN A 679 39.56 20.80 -5.86
CA ASN A 679 40.79 21.52 -6.21
C ASN A 679 40.77 21.89 -7.69
N HIS A 680 40.39 23.14 -7.94
CA HIS A 680 40.23 23.78 -9.24
C HIS A 680 41.54 23.95 -10.06
N ASP A 681 42.60 23.20 -9.74
CA ASP A 681 43.93 23.31 -10.35
C ASP A 681 44.31 21.97 -11.01
N PHE A 682 43.70 21.73 -12.17
CA PHE A 682 43.89 20.56 -13.00
C PHE A 682 45.31 20.54 -13.59
N GLY A 683 46.24 19.86 -12.91
CA GLY A 683 47.56 19.65 -13.49
C GLY A 683 48.65 19.01 -12.62
N LYS A 684 48.41 18.71 -11.34
CA LYS A 684 49.48 18.15 -10.47
C LYS A 684 49.04 17.03 -9.53
N ALA A 685 48.14 16.15 -9.97
CA ALA A 685 47.96 14.86 -9.29
C ALA A 685 49.13 13.93 -9.67
N ALA A 686 50.27 14.06 -9.00
CA ALA A 686 51.50 13.30 -9.29
C ALA A 686 51.44 11.81 -8.87
N SER A 687 50.26 11.20 -8.75
CA SER A 687 50.12 9.80 -8.28
C SER A 687 48.93 9.04 -8.87
N LEU A 688 48.51 9.35 -10.10
CA LEU A 688 47.54 8.52 -10.79
C LEU A 688 48.24 7.29 -11.40
N SER A 689 47.64 6.12 -11.22
CA SER A 689 48.03 4.91 -11.98
C SER A 689 47.75 5.10 -13.47
N GLU A 690 48.44 4.35 -14.33
CA GLU A 690 48.28 4.42 -15.80
C GLU A 690 46.82 4.17 -16.25
N TYR A 691 46.07 3.38 -15.47
CA TYR A 691 44.64 3.15 -15.68
C TYR A 691 43.78 4.38 -15.35
N GLN A 692 44.08 5.08 -14.25
CA GLN A 692 43.38 6.32 -13.87
C GLN A 692 43.72 7.48 -14.81
N GLN A 693 44.95 7.52 -15.32
CA GLN A 693 45.38 8.51 -16.31
C GLN A 693 44.59 8.34 -17.62
N ARG A 694 44.34 7.09 -18.06
CA ARG A 694 43.49 6.81 -19.22
C ARG A 694 42.03 7.20 -19.02
N ILE A 695 41.45 6.95 -17.84
CA ILE A 695 40.07 7.40 -17.55
C ILE A 695 39.97 8.94 -17.57
N LEU A 696 40.99 9.62 -17.06
CA LEU A 696 41.07 11.08 -17.12
C LEU A 696 41.19 11.59 -18.57
N ASP A 697 42.13 11.03 -19.34
CA ASP A 697 42.50 11.52 -20.68
C ASP A 697 41.49 11.10 -21.77
N ASP A 698 40.91 9.90 -21.67
CA ASP A 698 40.06 9.33 -22.72
C ASP A 698 38.56 9.54 -22.46
N VAL A 699 38.15 9.81 -21.21
CA VAL A 699 36.73 9.90 -20.82
C VAL A 699 36.39 11.27 -20.24
N LEU A 700 37.04 11.69 -19.15
CA LEU A 700 36.68 12.92 -18.44
C LEU A 700 37.10 14.20 -19.20
N LEU A 701 38.30 14.26 -19.74
CA LEU A 701 38.80 15.42 -20.52
C LEU A 701 37.99 15.65 -21.82
N PRO A 702 37.68 14.62 -22.63
CA PRO A 702 36.83 14.77 -23.81
C PRO A 702 35.36 15.10 -23.48
N LEU A 703 34.87 14.72 -22.31
CA LEU A 703 33.54 15.10 -21.81
C LEU A 703 33.52 16.58 -21.40
N LEU A 704 34.54 17.05 -20.66
CA LEU A 704 34.72 18.46 -20.31
C LEU A 704 34.91 19.35 -21.55
N HIS A 705 35.69 18.91 -22.54
CA HIS A 705 35.85 19.66 -23.79
C HIS A 705 34.55 19.72 -24.62
N ARG A 706 33.67 18.71 -24.50
CA ARG A 706 32.33 18.72 -25.10
C ARG A 706 31.37 19.66 -24.35
N LEU A 707 31.45 19.72 -23.03
CA LEU A 707 30.68 20.66 -22.21
C LEU A 707 31.16 22.12 -22.41
N GLU A 708 32.46 22.36 -22.57
CA GLU A 708 33.01 23.70 -22.88
C GLU A 708 32.68 24.16 -24.31
N SER A 709 32.66 23.24 -25.27
CA SER A 709 32.27 23.54 -26.66
C SER A 709 30.76 23.68 -26.86
N GLN A 710 29.94 23.17 -25.93
CA GLN A 710 28.49 23.35 -25.89
C GLN A 710 28.03 24.43 -24.89
N GLY A 711 28.95 25.05 -24.16
CA GLY A 711 28.65 25.96 -23.05
C GLY A 711 29.45 27.27 -23.08
N SER A 712 29.45 28.01 -24.18
CA SER A 712 29.93 29.40 -24.20
C SER A 712 28.84 30.37 -23.71
N SER A 713 28.42 30.25 -22.45
CA SER A 713 27.81 31.36 -21.70
C SER A 713 27.82 31.17 -20.18
N PHE A 714 28.88 30.62 -19.60
CA PHE A 714 29.17 30.83 -18.18
C PHE A 714 30.62 31.25 -18.01
N ARG A 715 30.92 32.52 -18.33
CA ARG A 715 32.11 33.20 -17.84
C ARG A 715 31.74 34.51 -17.16
N HIS A 716 32.03 34.51 -15.86
CA HIS A 716 32.50 35.62 -15.02
C HIS A 716 31.59 36.84 -14.87
N ALA A 717 31.02 36.97 -13.67
CA ALA A 717 30.93 38.26 -12.99
C ALA A 717 31.80 38.19 -11.72
N ASP A 718 32.92 38.92 -11.78
CA ASP A 718 33.92 39.17 -10.74
C ASP A 718 33.30 40.04 -9.62
N PRO A 719 33.57 39.79 -8.33
CA PRO A 719 32.98 40.56 -7.24
C PRO A 719 33.92 41.70 -6.89
N HIS A 720 33.79 42.87 -7.51
CA HIS A 720 34.20 44.18 -6.97
C HIS A 720 33.98 45.26 -8.03
N VAL A 721 33.00 46.15 -7.82
CA VAL A 721 33.09 47.62 -8.06
C VAL A 721 31.81 48.25 -7.48
N PHE A 722 32.05 49.34 -6.75
CA PHE A 722 31.15 50.17 -5.95
C PHE A 722 30.13 50.99 -6.79
N GLU A 723 28.92 51.10 -6.23
CA GLU A 723 28.08 52.31 -6.09
C GLU A 723 27.40 53.02 -7.30
N PRO A 724 26.35 53.85 -7.02
CA PRO A 724 25.14 53.98 -7.83
C PRO A 724 25.17 55.21 -8.75
N HIS A 725 24.31 55.27 -9.77
CA HIS A 725 23.57 56.49 -10.13
C HIS A 725 22.53 56.27 -11.24
N VAL A 726 21.34 56.81 -10.92
CA VAL A 726 20.18 57.22 -11.72
C VAL A 726 20.51 57.91 -13.06
N GLN A 727 19.77 57.59 -14.13
CA GLN A 727 19.03 58.50 -15.06
C GLN A 727 18.50 57.71 -16.28
N VAL A 728 17.19 57.48 -16.44
CA VAL A 728 16.12 58.34 -17.02
C VAL A 728 16.15 58.52 -18.56
N SER A 729 15.05 58.07 -19.17
CA SER A 729 14.44 58.38 -20.48
C SER A 729 15.07 57.77 -21.75
N ARG A 730 14.31 57.26 -22.71
CA ARG A 730 12.88 57.47 -23.05
C ARG A 730 12.12 56.17 -23.24
#